data_AF-A0A3M7L2N3-F1
#
_entry.id   AF-A0A3M7L2N3-F1
#
_cell.length_a   1.000
_cell.length_b   1.000
_cell.length_c   1.000
_cell.angle_alpha   90.00
_cell.angle_beta   90.00
_cell.angle_gamma   90.00
#
_symmetry.space_group_name_H-M   'P 1'
#
loop_
_entity.id
_entity.type
_entity.pdbx_description
1 polymer ?
#
loop_
_entity_poly.entity_id
_entity_poly.type
_entity_poly.pdbx_seq_one_letter_code
_entity_poly.pdbx_strand_id
1 'polypeptide(L)'
;MDEVMCIAKREKVDFVLLGGDLFHDNKPSRQTVVKAMEIFARHCMSDDPVGFRVISDQRQNFASGRVNFENSNYNIGLPVFTIHGNHDDPGGTENLSAVDILSTGALLNYFGKVAIAGEGVGKVRIAPVLIQKGATKLALFGLGNLRDERLCRLFQTPACVEWIRPADTPDYPRDEWFNLFVLHQNRTPHSQGAKNYVKESHLARFLDLVIWGHEHECLADPWDSVETGGAFSVLQPGSSVATALSEGEAKRKHVVVLEIMGHHWRTIKHPLETVRRFEFETVVLAEHTKKLDPEDPETVTAFLDARVSAMIARAVRGRPPASPKLPLVRLRVDYTGFSTINTQRFGTRFVGQVANPHDIVLWQKPPARRAREESATRAGNAPVVPIRPEALDEAHIEDLVSQHLQHDLELLPEVELAEALHEFVDKENRNALSEAVSRVLEETQAAAAARGGEETGTSAAGEGRRGARGGADAAVPSGPTPPSRQGGKPAKPEEGEVLESIARATARRRLSHGLGTGHSELQDADMSEAIFTDSGKHSAPDASEVPFALRWLAAELPGRAGRWMEAVSAFQALLGLCVTQSGIAEREGDAEASRLWGGRRARAAAALANVHAQQQQYPAALAVLDAQLGADPRRIDTWLHAAQVQLRVGDLPGAEASVASAAFLAGEAEGPAAAHGMRAVRHARGLLAVARQDWPAAAAAFSSCLREDARDAEAVGDLAVCQLFNRNVESGVAVLEAGFQAQPWAMLKAPLVSSLALMYDLARPDSGAKERFGAWVARIAPDDLDMSCMSPG
;
A
#
# COMPACT_ATOMS: atom_id res chain seq x y z
N MET A 1 -18.76 21.59 -2.31
CA MET A 1 -20.02 20.83 -2.34
C MET A 1 -21.23 21.59 -1.80
N ASP A 2 -21.24 22.12 -0.57
CA ASP A 2 -22.41 22.85 -0.03
C ASP A 2 -22.87 24.02 -0.94
N GLU A 3 -21.93 24.82 -1.47
CA GLU A 3 -22.22 25.85 -2.47
C GLU A 3 -22.88 25.31 -3.74
N VAL A 4 -22.39 24.16 -4.26
CA VAL A 4 -22.96 23.50 -5.44
C VAL A 4 -24.43 23.17 -5.22
N MET A 5 -24.76 22.65 -4.04
CA MET A 5 -26.14 22.32 -3.67
C MET A 5 -27.01 23.57 -3.47
N CYS A 6 -26.45 24.66 -2.93
CA CYS A 6 -27.14 25.95 -2.86
C CYS A 6 -27.46 26.51 -4.25
N ILE A 7 -26.54 26.38 -5.21
CA ILE A 7 -26.78 26.75 -6.61
C ILE A 7 -27.89 25.88 -7.20
N ALA A 8 -27.83 24.55 -7.02
CA ALA A 8 -28.86 23.63 -7.50
C ALA A 8 -30.27 24.01 -7.01
N LYS A 9 -30.42 24.34 -5.72
CA LYS A 9 -31.69 24.82 -5.15
C LYS A 9 -32.13 26.17 -5.72
N ARG A 10 -31.20 27.12 -5.85
CA ARG A 10 -31.49 28.46 -6.39
C ARG A 10 -32.00 28.40 -7.82
N GLU A 11 -31.35 27.58 -8.65
CA GLU A 11 -31.71 27.38 -10.06
C GLU A 11 -32.88 26.40 -10.23
N LYS A 12 -33.38 25.78 -9.15
CA LYS A 12 -34.51 24.83 -9.14
C LYS A 12 -34.33 23.69 -10.14
N VAL A 13 -33.13 23.10 -10.15
CA VAL A 13 -32.81 21.99 -11.05
C VAL A 13 -33.62 20.74 -10.69
N ASP A 14 -33.85 19.86 -11.67
CA ASP A 14 -34.60 18.61 -11.47
C ASP A 14 -33.81 17.55 -10.69
N PHE A 15 -32.50 17.46 -10.94
CA PHE A 15 -31.57 16.61 -10.21
C PHE A 15 -30.14 17.15 -10.33
N VAL A 16 -29.25 16.66 -9.48
CA VAL A 16 -27.80 16.92 -9.57
C VAL A 16 -27.09 15.69 -10.12
N LEU A 17 -26.13 15.89 -11.03
CA LEU A 17 -25.32 14.84 -11.64
C LEU A 17 -23.84 15.06 -11.31
N LEU A 18 -23.21 14.09 -10.67
CA LEU A 18 -21.81 14.13 -10.26
C LEU A 18 -20.98 13.13 -11.07
N GLY A 19 -19.78 13.56 -11.46
CA GLY A 19 -18.89 12.83 -12.36
C GLY A 19 -17.87 11.91 -11.68
N GLY A 20 -17.99 11.62 -10.39
CA GLY A 20 -16.99 10.87 -9.60
C GLY A 20 -16.18 11.76 -8.65
N ASP A 21 -15.29 11.14 -7.87
CA ASP A 21 -14.43 11.77 -6.85
C ASP A 21 -15.19 12.71 -5.91
N LEU A 22 -16.30 12.21 -5.37
CA LEU A 22 -17.00 12.89 -4.28
C LEU A 22 -16.12 12.90 -3.01
N PHE A 23 -15.32 11.86 -2.82
CA PHE A 23 -14.32 11.77 -1.76
C PHE A 23 -12.90 11.70 -2.35
N HIS A 24 -11.95 12.38 -1.69
CA HIS A 24 -10.54 12.34 -2.06
C HIS A 24 -9.83 11.08 -1.53
N ASP A 25 -10.27 10.56 -0.39
CA ASP A 25 -9.73 9.33 0.17
C ASP A 25 -10.73 8.20 -0.08
N ASN A 26 -10.24 7.03 -0.49
CA ASN A 26 -11.06 5.82 -0.65
C ASN A 26 -11.75 5.42 0.67
N LYS A 27 -11.03 5.60 1.78
CA LYS A 27 -11.51 5.44 3.16
C LYS A 27 -11.63 6.81 3.83
N PRO A 28 -12.67 7.60 3.51
CA PRO A 28 -12.79 8.96 4.02
C PRO A 28 -12.90 8.98 5.55
N SER A 29 -12.34 10.03 6.16
CA SER A 29 -12.45 10.21 7.61
C SER A 29 -13.92 10.27 8.05
N ARG A 30 -14.21 9.82 9.28
CA ARG A 30 -15.56 9.91 9.88
C ARG A 30 -16.13 11.33 9.79
N GLN A 31 -15.29 12.34 9.99
CA GLN A 31 -15.70 13.74 9.89
C GLN A 31 -16.15 14.10 8.46
N THR A 32 -15.41 13.65 7.45
CA THR A 32 -15.73 13.87 6.04
C THR A 32 -17.06 13.22 5.67
N VAL A 33 -17.27 11.94 6.04
CA VAL A 33 -18.52 11.21 5.76
C VAL A 33 -19.71 11.89 6.42
N VAL A 34 -19.62 12.20 7.73
CA VAL A 34 -20.70 12.89 8.45
C VAL A 34 -21.00 14.24 7.80
N LYS A 35 -19.97 14.99 7.38
CA LYS A 35 -20.19 16.28 6.74
C LYS A 35 -20.87 16.17 5.38
N ALA A 36 -20.50 15.19 4.57
CA ALA A 36 -21.17 14.91 3.32
C ALA A 36 -22.64 14.55 3.55
N MET A 37 -22.93 13.66 4.50
CA MET A 37 -24.29 13.28 4.88
C MET A 37 -25.13 14.49 5.32
N GLU A 38 -24.58 15.38 6.16
CA GLU A 38 -25.25 16.62 6.59
C GLU A 38 -25.62 17.53 5.41
N ILE A 39 -24.70 17.70 4.45
CA ILE A 39 -24.91 18.55 3.28
C ILE A 39 -26.02 17.98 2.41
N PHE A 40 -25.95 16.69 2.06
CA PHE A 40 -26.98 16.06 1.23
C PHE A 40 -28.32 15.99 1.95
N ALA A 41 -28.38 15.65 3.24
CA ALA A 41 -29.63 15.63 3.98
C ALA A 41 -30.29 17.02 3.99
N ARG A 42 -29.53 18.10 4.24
CA ARG A 42 -30.04 19.48 4.23
C ARG A 42 -30.58 19.92 2.87
N HIS A 43 -29.93 19.48 1.80
CA HIS A 43 -30.23 19.97 0.45
C HIS A 43 -31.15 19.08 -0.37
N CYS A 44 -31.16 17.78 -0.13
CA CYS A 44 -31.89 16.81 -0.95
C CYS A 44 -33.23 16.39 -0.34
N MET A 45 -33.37 16.42 0.99
CA MET A 45 -34.62 16.05 1.66
C MET A 45 -35.58 17.25 1.73
N SER A 46 -36.73 17.12 1.08
CA SER A 46 -37.86 18.07 1.17
C SER A 46 -39.14 17.40 0.69
N ASP A 47 -40.28 18.05 0.92
CA ASP A 47 -41.60 17.60 0.43
C ASP A 47 -41.87 18.01 -1.03
N ASP A 48 -40.88 18.60 -1.71
CA ASP A 48 -41.02 18.99 -3.11
C ASP A 48 -41.14 17.74 -3.98
N PRO A 49 -42.14 17.66 -4.88
CA PRO A 49 -42.32 16.47 -5.71
C PRO A 49 -41.26 16.40 -6.82
N VAL A 50 -40.68 15.22 -7.02
CA VAL A 50 -39.80 14.95 -8.16
C VAL A 50 -40.62 14.89 -9.45
N GLY A 51 -40.31 15.79 -10.40
CA GLY A 51 -41.10 16.01 -11.62
C GLY A 51 -40.82 15.06 -12.79
N PHE A 52 -40.01 14.02 -12.60
CA PHE A 52 -39.64 13.04 -13.63
C PHE A 52 -39.81 11.61 -13.12
N ARG A 53 -39.76 10.63 -14.04
CA ARG A 53 -39.86 9.20 -13.72
C ARG A 53 -38.66 8.44 -14.29
N VAL A 54 -38.21 7.40 -13.58
CA VAL A 54 -37.25 6.41 -14.08
C VAL A 54 -38.01 5.19 -14.57
N ILE A 55 -37.88 4.87 -15.85
CA ILE A 55 -38.64 3.80 -16.52
C ILE A 55 -37.81 2.54 -16.80
N SER A 56 -36.49 2.61 -16.66
CA SER A 56 -35.61 1.46 -16.79
C SER A 56 -35.66 0.53 -15.58
N ASP A 57 -35.10 -0.68 -15.73
CA ASP A 57 -34.94 -1.61 -14.61
C ASP A 57 -33.92 -1.07 -13.60
N GLN A 58 -34.45 -0.49 -12.52
CA GLN A 58 -33.66 0.15 -11.48
C GLN A 58 -32.71 -0.82 -10.76
N ARG A 59 -33.01 -2.14 -10.75
CA ARG A 59 -32.12 -3.14 -10.13
C ARG A 59 -30.83 -3.35 -10.91
N GLN A 60 -30.86 -3.11 -12.21
CA GLN A 60 -29.67 -3.17 -13.06
C GLN A 60 -28.90 -1.84 -13.05
N ASN A 61 -29.58 -0.73 -12.76
CA ASN A 61 -29.01 0.60 -12.87
C ASN A 61 -28.34 1.11 -11.59
N PHE A 62 -28.85 0.75 -10.41
CA PHE A 62 -28.44 1.34 -9.13
C PHE A 62 -27.91 0.31 -8.15
N ALA A 63 -26.85 0.67 -7.42
CA ALA A 63 -26.27 -0.20 -6.39
C ALA A 63 -27.27 -0.54 -5.26
N SER A 64 -28.14 0.40 -4.90
CA SER A 64 -29.25 0.20 -3.95
C SER A 64 -30.44 -0.61 -4.53
N GLY A 65 -30.43 -0.85 -5.85
CA GLY A 65 -31.49 -1.52 -6.59
C GLY A 65 -32.75 -0.67 -6.88
N ARG A 66 -32.82 0.57 -6.38
CA ARG A 66 -33.93 1.50 -6.60
C ARG A 66 -33.50 2.95 -6.37
N VAL A 67 -34.12 3.89 -7.05
CA VAL A 67 -33.91 5.32 -6.81
C VAL A 67 -34.40 5.75 -5.43
N ASN A 68 -33.68 6.70 -4.82
CA ASN A 68 -33.91 7.13 -3.45
C ASN A 68 -35.24 7.89 -3.26
N PHE A 69 -35.68 8.66 -4.25
CA PHE A 69 -36.91 9.46 -4.17
C PHE A 69 -38.20 8.67 -4.31
N GLU A 70 -38.12 7.38 -4.66
CA GLU A 70 -39.27 6.48 -4.60
C GLU A 70 -39.33 5.69 -3.27
N ASN A 71 -38.40 5.91 -2.35
CA ASN A 71 -38.42 5.27 -1.04
C ASN A 71 -39.60 5.82 -0.22
N SER A 72 -40.48 4.93 0.27
CA SER A 72 -41.68 5.33 1.02
C SER A 72 -41.39 5.97 2.38
N ASN A 73 -40.16 5.86 2.89
CA ASN A 73 -39.77 6.34 4.21
C ASN A 73 -38.97 7.66 4.18
N TYR A 74 -38.56 8.13 3.00
CA TYR A 74 -37.74 9.34 2.84
C TYR A 74 -38.35 10.25 1.78
N ASN A 75 -38.59 11.50 2.15
CA ASN A 75 -39.03 12.53 1.20
C ASN A 75 -37.80 13.20 0.58
N ILE A 76 -37.51 12.84 -0.66
CA ILE A 76 -36.41 13.42 -1.45
C ILE A 76 -37.00 14.36 -2.48
N GLY A 77 -36.69 15.66 -2.37
CA GLY A 77 -37.13 16.67 -3.34
C GLY A 77 -36.07 17.06 -4.37
N LEU A 78 -34.78 16.80 -4.10
CA LEU A 78 -33.70 17.00 -5.06
C LEU A 78 -32.82 15.74 -5.16
N PRO A 79 -33.11 14.84 -6.11
CA PRO A 79 -32.29 13.66 -6.37
C PRO A 79 -30.87 14.02 -6.81
N VAL A 80 -29.90 13.21 -6.39
CA VAL A 80 -28.50 13.30 -6.84
C VAL A 80 -28.09 11.97 -7.45
N PHE A 81 -27.52 11.99 -8.64
CA PHE A 81 -26.97 10.83 -9.33
C PHE A 81 -25.45 10.97 -9.40
N THR A 82 -24.73 9.88 -9.12
CA THR A 82 -23.26 9.89 -9.17
C THR A 82 -22.73 8.56 -9.67
N ILE A 83 -21.61 8.65 -10.40
CA ILE A 83 -20.66 7.54 -10.58
C ILE A 83 -19.55 7.66 -9.52
N HIS A 84 -18.71 6.64 -9.37
CA HIS A 84 -17.45 6.74 -8.61
C HIS A 84 -16.30 7.20 -9.53
N GLY A 85 -15.31 7.87 -8.96
CA GLY A 85 -14.03 8.21 -9.58
C GLY A 85 -12.90 7.28 -9.10
N ASN A 86 -11.64 7.65 -9.35
CA ASN A 86 -10.48 6.81 -8.98
C ASN A 86 -10.16 6.91 -7.47
N HIS A 87 -10.53 8.00 -6.81
CA HIS A 87 -10.29 8.19 -5.39
C HIS A 87 -11.35 7.51 -4.51
N ASP A 88 -12.61 7.46 -4.97
CA ASP A 88 -13.72 6.83 -4.26
C ASP A 88 -14.21 5.55 -4.96
N ASP A 89 -13.27 4.85 -5.60
CA ASP A 89 -13.54 3.58 -6.28
C ASP A 89 -13.89 2.44 -5.30
N PRO A 90 -14.68 1.44 -5.75
CA PRO A 90 -14.91 0.24 -4.96
C PRO A 90 -13.62 -0.52 -4.64
N GLY A 91 -13.43 -0.93 -3.39
CA GLY A 91 -12.25 -1.68 -2.96
C GLY A 91 -12.53 -2.73 -1.88
N GLY A 92 -11.52 -3.56 -1.59
CA GLY A 92 -11.58 -4.66 -0.63
C GLY A 92 -12.41 -5.86 -1.09
N THR A 93 -12.46 -6.90 -0.27
CA THR A 93 -13.16 -8.17 -0.57
C THR A 93 -14.64 -7.99 -0.90
N GLU A 94 -15.28 -6.98 -0.30
CA GLU A 94 -16.72 -6.69 -0.46
C GLU A 94 -17.02 -5.78 -1.65
N ASN A 95 -15.99 -5.26 -2.36
CA ASN A 95 -16.14 -4.38 -3.51
C ASN A 95 -17.05 -3.16 -3.22
N LEU A 96 -16.82 -2.49 -2.09
CA LEU A 96 -17.61 -1.35 -1.61
C LEU A 96 -16.84 -0.05 -1.79
N SER A 97 -17.58 1.01 -2.15
CA SER A 97 -17.08 2.38 -2.24
C SER A 97 -17.63 3.23 -1.08
N ALA A 98 -16.95 4.32 -0.75
CA ALA A 98 -17.51 5.35 0.14
C ALA A 98 -18.87 5.89 -0.36
N VAL A 99 -19.11 5.87 -1.68
CA VAL A 99 -20.39 6.23 -2.30
C VAL A 99 -21.51 5.26 -1.90
N ASP A 100 -21.21 3.97 -1.69
CA ASP A 100 -22.19 2.97 -1.26
C ASP A 100 -22.78 3.33 0.12
N ILE A 101 -22.01 3.98 1.01
CA ILE A 101 -22.47 4.46 2.32
C ILE A 101 -23.60 5.49 2.16
N LEU A 102 -23.39 6.49 1.29
CA LEU A 102 -24.37 7.55 1.03
C LEU A 102 -25.59 7.03 0.25
N SER A 103 -25.37 6.11 -0.68
CA SER A 103 -26.43 5.45 -1.45
C SER A 103 -27.35 4.61 -0.54
N THR A 104 -26.76 3.81 0.35
CA THR A 104 -27.50 3.00 1.34
C THR A 104 -28.27 3.88 2.32
N GLY A 105 -27.72 5.05 2.66
CA GLY A 105 -28.40 6.09 3.46
C GLY A 105 -29.52 6.85 2.74
N ALA A 106 -29.90 6.45 1.51
CA ALA A 106 -30.90 7.10 0.66
C ALA A 106 -30.59 8.57 0.30
N LEU A 107 -29.32 8.99 0.36
CA LEU A 107 -28.91 10.35 0.05
C LEU A 107 -28.55 10.54 -1.42
N LEU A 108 -27.99 9.50 -2.05
CA LEU A 108 -27.52 9.52 -3.44
C LEU A 108 -28.09 8.33 -4.24
N ASN A 109 -28.12 8.47 -5.56
CA ASN A 109 -28.39 7.39 -6.51
C ASN A 109 -27.07 7.00 -7.19
N TYR A 110 -26.43 5.94 -6.68
CA TYR A 110 -25.17 5.43 -7.23
C TYR A 110 -25.43 4.54 -8.44
N PHE A 111 -25.03 5.00 -9.63
CA PHE A 111 -25.16 4.29 -10.90
C PHE A 111 -23.80 4.16 -11.59
N GLY A 112 -23.71 3.39 -12.68
CA GLY A 112 -22.47 3.24 -13.45
C GLY A 112 -21.39 2.38 -12.79
N LYS A 113 -21.72 1.64 -11.71
CA LYS A 113 -20.87 0.61 -11.11
C LYS A 113 -20.88 -0.64 -12.00
N VAL A 114 -19.97 -0.68 -12.97
CA VAL A 114 -19.90 -1.77 -13.96
C VAL A 114 -18.84 -2.80 -13.54
N ALA A 115 -19.25 -4.08 -13.47
CA ALA A 115 -18.33 -5.20 -13.28
C ALA A 115 -17.76 -5.65 -14.63
N ILE A 116 -16.48 -6.05 -14.63
CA ILE A 116 -15.83 -6.67 -15.79
C ILE A 116 -16.08 -8.18 -15.70
N ALA A 117 -16.68 -8.76 -16.73
CA ALA A 117 -17.01 -10.18 -16.78
C ALA A 117 -16.21 -10.93 -17.86
N GLY A 118 -15.94 -12.22 -17.63
CA GLY A 118 -15.26 -13.11 -18.59
C GLY A 118 -13.73 -13.17 -18.44
N GLU A 119 -13.11 -14.10 -19.18
CA GLU A 119 -11.65 -14.34 -19.17
C GLU A 119 -10.88 -13.36 -20.08
N GLY A 120 -9.56 -13.25 -19.87
CA GLY A 120 -8.67 -12.42 -20.68
C GLY A 120 -8.89 -10.92 -20.46
N VAL A 121 -9.16 -10.16 -21.53
CA VAL A 121 -9.40 -8.70 -21.46
C VAL A 121 -10.71 -8.38 -20.71
N GLY A 122 -11.65 -9.34 -20.69
CA GLY A 122 -12.98 -9.17 -20.09
C GLY A 122 -13.95 -8.40 -21.00
N LYS A 123 -15.17 -8.21 -20.49
CA LYS A 123 -16.26 -7.47 -21.15
C LYS A 123 -16.96 -6.54 -20.18
N VAL A 124 -17.36 -5.37 -20.68
CA VAL A 124 -18.07 -4.32 -19.95
C VAL A 124 -19.39 -4.05 -20.66
N ARG A 125 -20.49 -4.08 -19.91
CA ARG A 125 -21.84 -3.80 -20.41
C ARG A 125 -22.35 -2.49 -19.81
N ILE A 126 -22.58 -1.49 -20.66
CA ILE A 126 -23.01 -0.15 -20.25
C ILE A 126 -24.49 0.00 -20.56
N ALA A 127 -25.31 0.05 -19.50
CA ALA A 127 -26.77 0.20 -19.60
C ALA A 127 -27.23 1.58 -19.09
N PRO A 128 -28.15 2.25 -19.80
CA PRO A 128 -28.62 3.58 -19.42
C PRO A 128 -29.68 3.52 -18.32
N VAL A 129 -29.72 4.58 -17.52
CA VAL A 129 -30.90 4.97 -16.74
C VAL A 129 -31.84 5.72 -17.68
N LEU A 130 -33.05 5.22 -17.85
CA LEU A 130 -34.05 5.83 -18.73
C LEU A 130 -34.95 6.77 -17.92
N ILE A 131 -34.82 8.07 -18.16
CA ILE A 131 -35.51 9.15 -17.44
C ILE A 131 -36.50 9.84 -18.37
N GLN A 132 -37.73 10.09 -17.92
CA GLN A 132 -38.74 10.83 -18.66
C GLN A 132 -39.34 11.97 -17.85
N LYS A 133 -39.34 13.18 -18.42
CA LYS A 133 -40.03 14.38 -17.90
C LYS A 133 -40.92 14.96 -19.00
N GLY A 134 -42.24 14.79 -18.84
CA GLY A 134 -43.21 15.14 -19.88
C GLY A 134 -42.92 14.41 -21.19
N ALA A 135 -42.70 15.16 -22.27
CA ALA A 135 -42.34 14.61 -23.58
C ALA A 135 -40.84 14.31 -23.76
N THR A 136 -39.97 14.89 -22.92
CA THR A 136 -38.51 14.74 -23.04
C THR A 136 -38.06 13.41 -22.43
N LYS A 137 -37.22 12.68 -23.18
CA LYS A 137 -36.67 11.38 -22.81
C LYS A 137 -35.15 11.45 -22.77
N LEU A 138 -34.54 11.01 -21.67
CA LEU A 138 -33.11 11.05 -21.41
C LEU A 138 -32.60 9.63 -21.14
N ALA A 139 -31.64 9.17 -21.95
CA ALA A 139 -30.89 7.94 -21.71
C ALA A 139 -29.55 8.34 -21.07
N LEU A 140 -29.47 8.19 -19.75
CA LEU A 140 -28.30 8.55 -18.95
C LEU A 140 -27.38 7.32 -18.79
N PHE A 141 -26.29 7.30 -19.53
CA PHE A 141 -25.22 6.30 -19.43
C PHE A 141 -24.18 6.74 -18.41
N GLY A 142 -23.63 5.80 -17.64
CA GLY A 142 -22.58 6.08 -16.67
C GLY A 142 -21.53 4.98 -16.65
N LEU A 143 -20.27 5.37 -16.49
CA LEU A 143 -19.14 4.47 -16.27
C LEU A 143 -18.28 5.07 -15.16
N GLY A 144 -18.37 4.50 -13.96
CA GLY A 144 -17.43 4.83 -12.89
C GLY A 144 -15.99 4.48 -13.28
N ASN A 145 -15.02 5.02 -12.56
CA ASN A 145 -13.62 4.82 -12.89
C ASN A 145 -13.26 3.32 -12.96
N LEU A 146 -12.44 3.02 -13.95
CA LEU A 146 -11.76 1.75 -14.22
C LEU A 146 -10.35 2.13 -14.65
N ARG A 147 -9.34 1.35 -14.28
CA ARG A 147 -7.95 1.64 -14.67
C ARG A 147 -7.81 1.90 -16.18
N ASP A 148 -7.15 3.00 -16.53
CA ASP A 148 -7.13 3.54 -17.89
C ASP A 148 -6.59 2.54 -18.91
N GLU A 149 -5.51 1.81 -18.61
CA GLU A 149 -4.91 0.83 -19.54
C GLU A 149 -5.89 -0.30 -19.85
N ARG A 150 -6.59 -0.78 -18.81
CA ARG A 150 -7.56 -1.86 -18.93
C ARG A 150 -8.76 -1.41 -19.75
N LEU A 151 -9.28 -0.22 -19.46
CA LEU A 151 -10.39 0.35 -20.21
C LEU A 151 -10.00 0.65 -21.67
N CYS A 152 -8.79 1.15 -21.92
CA CYS A 152 -8.26 1.35 -23.26
C CYS A 152 -8.20 0.05 -24.05
N ARG A 153 -7.70 -1.04 -23.46
CA ARG A 153 -7.68 -2.37 -24.09
C ARG A 153 -9.10 -2.86 -24.40
N LEU A 154 -10.05 -2.64 -23.48
CA LEU A 154 -11.46 -2.99 -23.68
C LEU A 154 -12.08 -2.24 -24.87
N PHE A 155 -11.86 -0.93 -24.99
CA PHE A 155 -12.37 -0.14 -26.11
C PHE A 155 -11.70 -0.48 -27.45
N GLN A 156 -10.42 -0.86 -27.43
CA GLN A 156 -9.68 -1.26 -28.64
C GLN A 156 -10.02 -2.67 -29.12
N THR A 157 -10.48 -3.54 -28.22
CA THR A 157 -10.82 -4.91 -28.55
C THR A 157 -12.28 -5.00 -29.04
N PRO A 158 -12.54 -5.51 -30.25
CA PRO A 158 -13.90 -5.64 -30.76
C PRO A 158 -14.80 -6.46 -29.82
N ALA A 159 -16.04 -6.01 -29.62
CA ALA A 159 -17.06 -6.67 -28.79
C ALA A 159 -16.74 -6.81 -27.29
N CYS A 160 -15.73 -6.10 -26.76
CA CYS A 160 -15.46 -6.03 -25.32
C CYS A 160 -16.28 -4.96 -24.59
N VAL A 161 -16.75 -3.93 -25.28
CA VAL A 161 -17.67 -2.92 -24.71
C VAL A 161 -19.04 -3.04 -25.39
N GLU A 162 -20.05 -3.40 -24.62
CA GLU A 162 -21.42 -3.54 -25.08
C GLU A 162 -22.27 -2.34 -24.62
N TRP A 163 -22.81 -1.58 -25.59
CA TRP A 163 -23.70 -0.46 -25.34
C TRP A 163 -25.16 -0.90 -25.45
N ILE A 164 -25.89 -0.88 -24.33
CA ILE A 164 -27.31 -1.25 -24.30
C ILE A 164 -28.14 -0.03 -24.71
N ARG A 165 -28.82 -0.14 -25.85
CA ARG A 165 -29.72 0.91 -26.35
C ARG A 165 -31.15 0.67 -25.84
N PRO A 166 -31.97 1.73 -25.65
CA PRO A 166 -33.39 1.58 -25.40
C PRO A 166 -34.07 0.68 -26.46
N ALA A 167 -35.05 -0.11 -26.02
CA ALA A 167 -35.88 -0.90 -26.93
C ALA A 167 -36.66 0.05 -27.85
N ASP A 168 -36.67 -0.24 -29.14
CA ASP A 168 -37.41 0.55 -30.11
C ASP A 168 -38.87 0.09 -30.12
N THR A 169 -39.73 0.88 -29.49
CA THR A 169 -41.16 0.57 -29.32
C THR A 169 -42.00 1.74 -29.81
N PRO A 170 -43.29 1.54 -30.18
CA PRO A 170 -44.14 2.64 -30.62
C PRO A 170 -44.27 3.79 -29.61
N ASP A 171 -44.23 3.47 -28.31
CA ASP A 171 -44.32 4.46 -27.22
C ASP A 171 -42.97 5.11 -26.88
N TYR A 172 -41.86 4.42 -27.17
CA TYR A 172 -40.50 4.88 -26.93
C TYR A 172 -39.62 4.65 -28.17
N PRO A 173 -39.78 5.46 -29.23
CA PRO A 173 -38.92 5.36 -30.41
C PRO A 173 -37.47 5.61 -30.04
N ARG A 174 -36.57 4.82 -30.62
CA ARG A 174 -35.13 4.87 -30.32
C ARG A 174 -34.51 6.25 -30.59
N ASP A 175 -34.99 6.95 -31.59
CA ASP A 175 -34.41 8.21 -32.04
C ASP A 175 -34.91 9.43 -31.25
N GLU A 176 -35.85 9.26 -30.32
CA GLU A 176 -36.37 10.35 -29.46
C GLU A 176 -35.58 10.52 -28.14
N TRP A 177 -34.59 9.67 -27.89
CA TRP A 177 -33.79 9.70 -26.67
C TRP A 177 -32.62 10.66 -26.83
N PHE A 178 -32.49 11.60 -25.89
CA PHE A 178 -31.24 12.33 -25.68
C PHE A 178 -30.26 11.43 -24.92
N ASN A 179 -29.10 11.15 -25.49
CA ASN A 179 -28.12 10.19 -24.99
C ASN A 179 -26.97 10.94 -24.31
N LEU A 180 -27.00 10.95 -22.97
CA LEU A 180 -25.99 11.59 -22.12
C LEU A 180 -25.07 10.52 -21.54
N PHE A 181 -23.76 10.65 -21.68
CA PHE A 181 -22.79 9.74 -21.07
C PHE A 181 -21.90 10.46 -20.07
N VAL A 182 -21.68 9.86 -18.90
CA VAL A 182 -20.76 10.35 -17.87
C VAL A 182 -19.68 9.31 -17.62
N LEU A 183 -18.41 9.73 -17.67
CA LEU A 183 -17.27 8.87 -17.38
C LEU A 183 -16.22 9.59 -16.54
N HIS A 184 -15.40 8.81 -15.83
CA HIS A 184 -14.32 9.31 -14.99
C HIS A 184 -12.99 8.65 -15.38
N GLN A 185 -12.29 9.21 -16.39
CA GLN A 185 -11.09 8.64 -17.01
C GLN A 185 -10.12 9.74 -17.46
N ASN A 186 -8.85 9.41 -17.69
CA ASN A 186 -7.92 10.36 -18.31
C ASN A 186 -8.36 10.70 -19.74
N ARG A 187 -8.40 12.00 -20.08
CA ARG A 187 -8.74 12.48 -21.44
C ARG A 187 -7.51 12.78 -22.26
N THR A 188 -6.47 13.29 -21.63
CA THR A 188 -5.24 13.72 -22.31
C THR A 188 -4.04 12.84 -21.95
N PRO A 189 -3.08 12.65 -22.87
CA PRO A 189 -1.86 11.92 -22.56
C PRO A 189 -0.96 12.74 -21.63
N HIS A 190 -0.78 12.30 -20.39
CA HIS A 190 0.07 12.98 -19.41
C HIS A 190 1.58 12.80 -19.64
N SER A 191 1.99 11.78 -20.42
CA SER A 191 3.40 11.54 -20.80
C SER A 191 3.56 11.24 -22.30
N GLN A 192 4.77 11.48 -22.83
CA GLN A 192 5.06 11.19 -24.24
C GLN A 192 5.01 9.69 -24.51
N GLY A 193 4.03 9.25 -25.29
CA GLY A 193 3.80 7.84 -25.59
C GLY A 193 2.83 7.12 -24.64
N ALA A 194 2.20 7.85 -23.70
CA ALA A 194 1.16 7.32 -22.83
C ALA A 194 0.04 6.64 -23.64
N LYS A 195 -0.35 5.43 -23.22
CA LYS A 195 -1.51 4.71 -23.75
C LYS A 195 -2.69 4.70 -22.75
N ASN A 196 -2.54 5.41 -21.65
CA ASN A 196 -3.37 5.31 -20.45
C ASN A 196 -4.36 6.48 -20.43
N TYR A 197 -5.14 6.63 -21.51
CA TYR A 197 -6.17 7.66 -21.62
C TYR A 197 -7.22 7.24 -22.65
N VAL A 198 -8.47 7.61 -22.41
CA VAL A 198 -9.58 7.30 -23.31
C VAL A 198 -9.70 8.40 -24.37
N LYS A 199 -9.58 8.02 -25.65
CA LYS A 199 -9.85 8.92 -26.78
C LYS A 199 -11.34 9.12 -27.00
N GLU A 200 -11.72 10.31 -27.45
CA GLU A 200 -13.09 10.62 -27.85
C GLU A 200 -13.54 9.68 -28.99
N SER A 201 -12.63 9.31 -29.90
CA SER A 201 -12.90 8.36 -30.99
C SER A 201 -13.29 6.94 -30.55
N HIS A 202 -13.00 6.55 -29.31
CA HIS A 202 -13.37 5.22 -28.79
C HIS A 202 -14.85 5.14 -28.39
N LEU A 203 -15.50 6.29 -28.15
CA LEU A 203 -16.86 6.34 -27.64
C LEU A 203 -17.89 6.15 -28.75
N ALA A 204 -19.09 5.72 -28.36
CA ALA A 204 -20.15 5.42 -29.32
C ALA A 204 -20.70 6.69 -29.98
N ARG A 205 -20.80 6.69 -31.32
CA ARG A 205 -21.22 7.84 -32.13
C ARG A 205 -22.71 8.23 -32.00
N PHE A 206 -23.50 7.44 -31.27
CA PHE A 206 -24.93 7.76 -31.06
C PHE A 206 -25.17 8.66 -29.85
N LEU A 207 -24.14 8.92 -29.05
CA LEU A 207 -24.22 9.84 -27.92
C LEU A 207 -24.50 11.25 -28.43
N ASP A 208 -25.14 12.08 -27.60
CA ASP A 208 -25.39 13.50 -27.90
C ASP A 208 -24.44 14.40 -27.10
N LEU A 209 -24.20 14.07 -25.83
CA LEU A 209 -23.31 14.79 -24.92
C LEU A 209 -22.53 13.83 -24.02
N VAL A 210 -21.22 14.10 -23.86
CA VAL A 210 -20.32 13.37 -22.96
C VAL A 210 -19.80 14.30 -21.86
N ILE A 211 -20.01 13.94 -20.60
CA ILE A 211 -19.47 14.64 -19.43
C ILE A 211 -18.23 13.91 -18.93
N TRP A 212 -17.09 14.59 -19.00
CA TRP A 212 -15.79 14.06 -18.57
C TRP A 212 -15.48 14.49 -17.13
N GLY A 213 -15.44 13.53 -16.20
CA GLY A 213 -15.42 13.79 -14.76
C GLY A 213 -14.04 13.87 -14.10
N HIS A 214 -13.04 13.17 -14.63
CA HIS A 214 -11.72 13.03 -13.98
C HIS A 214 -10.80 14.25 -14.15
N GLU A 215 -10.86 14.91 -15.30
CA GLU A 215 -9.97 16.04 -15.59
C GLU A 215 -10.34 17.27 -14.73
N HIS A 216 -9.40 17.74 -13.92
CA HIS A 216 -9.63 18.84 -12.98
C HIS A 216 -9.61 20.23 -13.61
N GLU A 217 -9.08 20.34 -14.82
CA GLU A 217 -9.11 21.59 -15.59
C GLU A 217 -10.55 21.97 -15.92
N CYS A 218 -10.97 23.17 -15.52
CA CYS A 218 -12.34 23.64 -15.77
C CYS A 218 -12.48 24.16 -17.21
N LEU A 219 -13.09 23.35 -18.07
CA LEU A 219 -13.52 23.70 -19.44
C LEU A 219 -15.05 23.71 -19.48
N ALA A 220 -15.64 24.68 -18.79
CA ALA A 220 -17.09 24.74 -18.51
C ALA A 220 -17.98 24.96 -19.75
N ASP A 221 -17.42 25.40 -20.87
CA ASP A 221 -18.15 25.55 -22.13
C ASP A 221 -17.96 24.27 -22.96
N PRO A 222 -19.05 23.63 -23.42
CA PRO A 222 -18.95 22.41 -24.21
C PRO A 222 -18.38 22.67 -25.61
N TRP A 223 -17.74 21.66 -26.20
CA TRP A 223 -17.23 21.71 -27.58
C TRP A 223 -17.63 20.46 -28.37
N ASP A 224 -17.75 20.58 -29.68
CA ASP A 224 -18.02 19.43 -30.55
C ASP A 224 -16.75 18.61 -30.77
N SER A 225 -16.88 17.28 -30.62
CA SER A 225 -15.74 16.38 -30.76
C SER A 225 -15.26 16.30 -32.21
N VAL A 226 -14.07 16.86 -32.47
CA VAL A 226 -13.45 16.82 -33.80
C VAL A 226 -13.06 15.39 -34.20
N GLU A 227 -12.59 14.58 -33.23
CA GLU A 227 -12.18 13.18 -33.45
C GLU A 227 -13.32 12.30 -33.97
N THR A 228 -14.56 12.60 -33.57
CA THR A 228 -15.74 11.87 -34.01
C THR A 228 -16.44 12.52 -35.20
N GLY A 229 -15.91 13.63 -35.73
CA GLY A 229 -16.55 14.40 -36.80
C GLY A 229 -17.84 15.09 -36.35
N GLY A 230 -17.88 15.55 -35.10
CA GLY A 230 -19.03 16.24 -34.51
C GLY A 230 -20.21 15.33 -34.17
N ALA A 231 -19.96 14.05 -33.86
CA ALA A 231 -21.03 13.11 -33.53
C ALA A 231 -21.71 13.44 -32.18
N PHE A 232 -20.93 13.96 -31.22
CA PHE A 232 -21.39 14.44 -29.93
C PHE A 232 -20.56 15.64 -29.46
N SER A 233 -21.09 16.37 -28.48
CA SER A 233 -20.34 17.39 -27.77
C SER A 233 -19.73 16.83 -26.48
N VAL A 234 -18.65 17.44 -26.00
CA VAL A 234 -17.97 17.09 -24.75
C VAL A 234 -18.05 18.27 -23.79
N LEU A 235 -18.31 17.99 -22.52
CA LEU A 235 -18.29 18.92 -21.42
C LEU A 235 -17.32 18.41 -20.35
N GLN A 236 -16.38 19.25 -19.92
CA GLN A 236 -15.44 18.94 -18.85
C GLN A 236 -15.57 19.98 -17.73
N PRO A 237 -16.44 19.73 -16.73
CA PRO A 237 -16.74 20.70 -15.68
C PRO A 237 -15.50 21.12 -14.86
N GLY A 238 -14.53 20.22 -14.72
CA GLY A 238 -13.40 20.39 -13.81
C GLY A 238 -13.75 20.06 -12.35
N SER A 239 -12.75 20.09 -11.49
CA SER A 239 -12.92 19.83 -10.05
C SER A 239 -13.57 21.02 -9.31
N SER A 240 -14.10 20.76 -8.12
CA SER A 240 -14.66 21.81 -7.25
C SER A 240 -13.66 22.43 -6.26
N VAL A 241 -12.41 21.95 -6.27
CA VAL A 241 -11.29 22.41 -5.44
C VAL A 241 -9.98 22.08 -6.16
N ALA A 242 -8.91 22.86 -5.94
CA ALA A 242 -7.58 22.50 -6.43
C ALA A 242 -6.98 21.38 -5.57
N THR A 243 -6.74 20.20 -6.16
CA THR A 243 -6.04 19.07 -5.52
C THR A 243 -4.56 19.09 -5.86
N ALA A 244 -4.19 19.63 -7.03
CA ALA A 244 -2.82 19.86 -7.46
C ALA A 244 -2.51 21.34 -7.75
N LEU A 245 -1.25 21.74 -7.57
CA LEU A 245 -0.76 23.08 -7.91
C LEU A 245 -0.33 23.15 -9.40
N SER A 246 -1.23 22.80 -10.30
CA SER A 246 -1.00 22.78 -11.75
C SER A 246 -1.65 23.98 -12.47
N GLU A 247 -1.26 24.20 -13.72
CA GLU A 247 -1.80 25.29 -14.54
C GLU A 247 -3.30 25.13 -14.82
N GLY A 248 -3.75 23.90 -15.11
CA GLY A 248 -5.17 23.60 -15.36
C GLY A 248 -6.05 23.83 -14.13
N GLU A 249 -5.52 23.55 -12.94
CA GLU A 249 -6.17 23.74 -11.65
C GLU A 249 -6.35 25.22 -11.26
N ALA A 250 -5.54 26.12 -11.82
CA ALA A 250 -5.62 27.55 -11.56
C ALA A 250 -6.78 28.25 -12.27
N LYS A 251 -7.41 27.59 -13.27
CA LYS A 251 -8.61 28.11 -13.92
C LYS A 251 -9.76 28.24 -12.93
N ARG A 252 -10.59 29.27 -13.12
CA ARG A 252 -11.76 29.50 -12.26
C ARG A 252 -12.71 28.30 -12.37
N LYS A 253 -13.04 27.70 -11.23
CA LYS A 253 -13.95 26.55 -11.14
C LYS A 253 -15.41 26.97 -11.30
N HIS A 254 -16.20 26.14 -11.95
CA HIS A 254 -17.63 26.37 -12.22
C HIS A 254 -18.43 25.11 -11.93
N VAL A 255 -19.72 25.29 -11.68
CA VAL A 255 -20.74 24.24 -11.90
C VAL A 255 -21.56 24.62 -13.13
N VAL A 256 -22.09 23.63 -13.83
CA VAL A 256 -22.86 23.84 -15.07
C VAL A 256 -24.28 23.34 -14.87
N VAL A 257 -25.27 24.20 -15.14
CA VAL A 257 -26.67 23.81 -15.27
C VAL A 257 -26.91 23.42 -16.72
N LEU A 258 -27.34 22.18 -16.92
CA LEU A 258 -27.68 21.61 -18.23
C LEU A 258 -29.19 21.54 -18.37
N GLU A 259 -29.73 22.21 -19.38
CA GLU A 259 -31.16 22.14 -19.71
C GLU A 259 -31.36 21.33 -21.00
N ILE A 260 -32.28 20.37 -20.97
CA ILE A 260 -32.59 19.47 -22.09
C ILE A 260 -34.09 19.54 -22.40
N MET A 261 -34.44 19.75 -23.66
CA MET A 261 -35.81 19.77 -24.18
C MET A 261 -35.86 19.00 -25.50
N GLY A 262 -36.40 17.78 -25.48
CA GLY A 262 -36.25 16.85 -26.60
C GLY A 262 -34.77 16.60 -26.89
N HIS A 263 -34.32 16.92 -28.11
CA HIS A 263 -32.89 16.85 -28.51
C HIS A 263 -32.16 18.19 -28.39
N HIS A 264 -32.86 19.27 -28.09
CA HIS A 264 -32.22 20.57 -27.90
C HIS A 264 -31.72 20.69 -26.47
N TRP A 265 -30.52 21.22 -26.30
CA TRP A 265 -29.94 21.43 -24.99
C TRP A 265 -29.11 22.71 -24.96
N ARG A 266 -28.89 23.23 -23.75
CA ARG A 266 -28.00 24.37 -23.49
C ARG A 266 -27.37 24.27 -22.12
N THR A 267 -26.25 24.96 -21.94
CA THR A 267 -25.53 25.04 -20.67
C THR A 267 -25.51 26.46 -20.12
N ILE A 268 -25.59 26.57 -18.80
CA ILE A 268 -25.43 27.82 -18.05
C ILE A 268 -24.36 27.58 -17.00
N LYS A 269 -23.20 28.22 -17.15
CA LYS A 269 -22.09 28.09 -16.19
C LYS A 269 -22.23 29.06 -15.03
N HIS A 270 -22.10 28.55 -13.82
CA HIS A 270 -22.09 29.32 -12.58
C HIS A 270 -20.72 29.21 -11.93
N PRO A 271 -20.00 30.33 -11.75
CA PRO A 271 -18.71 30.29 -11.07
C PRO A 271 -18.89 29.98 -9.58
N LEU A 272 -17.97 29.19 -9.02
CA LEU A 272 -17.92 28.94 -7.59
C LEU A 272 -17.20 30.09 -6.87
N GLU A 273 -17.82 30.61 -5.81
CA GLU A 273 -17.35 31.73 -4.99
C GLU A 273 -16.61 31.27 -3.73
N THR A 274 -16.88 30.06 -3.24
CA THR A 274 -16.23 29.53 -2.02
C THR A 274 -14.86 28.89 -2.27
N VAL A 275 -14.48 28.70 -3.55
CA VAL A 275 -13.20 28.09 -3.92
C VAL A 275 -12.03 29.02 -3.58
N ARG A 276 -10.99 28.46 -2.94
CA ARG A 276 -9.76 29.21 -2.65
C ARG A 276 -9.12 29.70 -3.94
N ARG A 277 -8.85 31.01 -4.04
CA ARG A 277 -8.15 31.61 -5.18
C ARG A 277 -6.79 30.95 -5.37
N PHE A 278 -6.49 30.54 -6.60
CA PHE A 278 -5.21 29.97 -6.99
C PHE A 278 -4.64 30.77 -8.17
N GLU A 279 -3.44 31.32 -8.01
CA GLU A 279 -2.69 31.96 -9.09
C GLU A 279 -1.50 31.07 -9.47
N PHE A 280 -1.41 30.74 -10.75
CA PHE A 280 -0.30 30.02 -11.34
C PHE A 280 0.40 30.91 -12.36
N GLU A 281 1.73 30.84 -12.41
CA GLU A 281 2.49 31.56 -13.42
C GLU A 281 3.76 30.80 -13.80
N THR A 282 4.18 30.93 -15.06
CA THR A 282 5.45 30.38 -15.55
C THR A 282 6.38 31.52 -15.94
N VAL A 283 7.65 31.42 -15.53
CA VAL A 283 8.69 32.40 -15.80
C VAL A 283 9.94 31.70 -16.30
N VAL A 284 10.56 32.25 -17.35
CA VAL A 284 11.84 31.78 -17.89
C VAL A 284 12.93 32.78 -17.53
N LEU A 285 13.87 32.39 -16.66
CA LEU A 285 14.90 33.31 -16.17
C LEU A 285 15.82 33.81 -17.29
N ALA A 286 16.10 32.96 -18.28
CA ALA A 286 16.92 33.30 -19.45
C ALA A 286 16.38 34.49 -20.26
N GLU A 287 15.06 34.70 -20.28
CA GLU A 287 14.43 35.83 -20.97
C GLU A 287 14.60 37.18 -20.22
N HIS A 288 15.05 37.12 -18.96
CA HIS A 288 15.19 38.26 -18.07
C HIS A 288 16.66 38.61 -17.73
N THR A 289 17.62 38.10 -18.49
CA THR A 289 19.08 38.35 -18.35
C THR A 289 19.51 39.83 -18.40
N LYS A 290 18.66 40.73 -18.92
CA LYS A 290 18.90 42.19 -18.85
C LYS A 290 18.69 42.80 -17.46
N LYS A 291 17.99 42.08 -16.57
CA LYS A 291 17.62 42.51 -15.21
C LYS A 291 18.11 41.56 -14.12
N LEU A 292 18.61 40.39 -14.51
CA LEU A 292 19.05 39.33 -13.62
C LEU A 292 20.50 39.00 -13.94
N ASP A 293 21.35 38.96 -12.92
CA ASP A 293 22.71 38.46 -13.04
C ASP A 293 22.70 36.96 -12.68
N PRO A 294 23.09 36.07 -13.60
CA PRO A 294 23.19 34.62 -13.35
C PRO A 294 24.04 34.24 -12.13
N GLU A 295 25.04 35.05 -11.80
CA GLU A 295 25.99 34.81 -10.73
C GLU A 295 25.56 35.44 -9.38
N ASP A 296 24.47 36.21 -9.36
CA ASP A 296 23.95 36.87 -8.15
C ASP A 296 22.59 36.29 -7.70
N PRO A 297 22.58 35.36 -6.73
CA PRO A 297 21.35 34.78 -6.17
C PRO A 297 20.40 35.80 -5.52
N GLU A 298 20.89 36.96 -5.08
CA GLU A 298 20.06 37.99 -4.45
C GLU A 298 19.15 38.67 -5.48
N THR A 299 19.64 38.91 -6.69
CA THR A 299 18.83 39.50 -7.78
C THR A 299 17.69 38.58 -8.20
N VAL A 300 17.97 37.27 -8.32
CA VAL A 300 16.96 36.25 -8.60
C VAL A 300 15.93 36.20 -7.47
N THR A 301 16.39 36.21 -6.21
CA THR A 301 15.49 36.22 -5.04
C THR A 301 14.55 37.43 -5.03
N ALA A 302 15.09 38.63 -5.26
CA ALA A 302 14.29 39.87 -5.29
C ALA A 302 13.28 39.89 -6.44
N PHE A 303 13.65 39.34 -7.59
CA PHE A 303 12.75 39.23 -8.74
C PHE A 303 11.60 38.24 -8.49
N LEU A 304 11.90 37.06 -7.95
CA LEU A 304 10.87 36.08 -7.59
C LEU A 304 9.96 36.62 -6.48
N ASP A 305 10.51 37.33 -5.49
CA ASP A 305 9.74 37.96 -4.41
C ASP A 305 8.73 38.99 -4.96
N ALA A 306 9.18 39.86 -5.87
CA ALA A 306 8.31 40.82 -6.54
C ALA A 306 7.21 40.13 -7.37
N ARG A 307 7.54 39.00 -8.02
CA ARG A 307 6.57 38.27 -8.84
C ARG A 307 5.49 37.59 -7.99
N VAL A 308 5.90 36.90 -6.93
CA VAL A 308 4.98 36.27 -5.97
C VAL A 308 4.12 37.33 -5.27
N SER A 309 4.69 38.45 -4.86
CA SER A 309 3.94 39.57 -4.28
C SER A 309 2.87 40.11 -5.24
N ALA A 310 3.19 40.22 -6.53
CA ALA A 310 2.22 40.62 -7.55
C ALA A 310 1.11 39.57 -7.75
N MET A 311 1.44 38.28 -7.72
CA MET A 311 0.46 37.19 -7.77
C MET A 311 -0.51 37.25 -6.58
N ILE A 312 0.03 37.41 -5.37
CA ILE A 312 -0.77 37.56 -4.13
C ILE A 312 -1.72 38.77 -4.27
N ALA A 313 -1.21 39.92 -4.73
CA ALA A 313 -2.03 41.12 -4.90
C ALA A 313 -3.17 40.93 -5.93
N ARG A 314 -2.94 40.18 -7.02
CA ARG A 314 -3.99 39.82 -7.98
C ARG A 314 -5.04 38.91 -7.33
N ALA A 315 -4.59 37.87 -6.64
CA ALA A 315 -5.46 36.91 -5.97
C ALA A 315 -6.37 37.58 -4.92
N VAL A 316 -5.81 38.51 -4.13
CA VAL A 316 -6.53 39.26 -3.09
C VAL A 316 -7.53 40.24 -3.71
N ARG A 317 -7.14 40.95 -4.79
CA ARG A 317 -8.02 41.89 -5.49
C ARG A 317 -9.24 41.22 -6.12
N GLY A 318 -9.05 40.03 -6.69
CA GLY A 318 -10.10 39.24 -7.33
C GLY A 318 -10.85 38.28 -6.40
N ARG A 319 -10.67 38.39 -5.08
CA ARG A 319 -11.21 37.46 -4.08
C ARG A 319 -12.72 37.68 -3.85
N PRO A 320 -13.57 36.67 -4.08
CA PRO A 320 -14.97 36.72 -3.64
C PRO A 320 -15.08 36.80 -2.11
N PRO A 321 -16.08 37.49 -1.54
CA PRO A 321 -16.25 37.58 -0.08
C PRO A 321 -16.31 36.22 0.62
N ALA A 322 -16.97 35.24 -0.01
CA ALA A 322 -17.18 33.90 0.52
C ALA A 322 -15.93 32.98 0.43
N SER A 323 -14.91 33.34 -0.36
CA SER A 323 -13.73 32.50 -0.52
C SER A 323 -12.78 32.60 0.68
N PRO A 324 -11.96 31.58 0.96
CA PRO A 324 -10.89 31.66 1.96
C PRO A 324 -9.96 32.86 1.77
N LYS A 325 -9.44 33.42 2.88
CA LYS A 325 -8.63 34.65 2.89
C LYS A 325 -7.28 34.50 2.20
N LEU A 326 -6.56 33.40 2.47
CA LEU A 326 -5.21 33.18 1.96
C LEU A 326 -5.27 32.47 0.60
N PRO A 327 -4.72 33.04 -0.49
CA PRO A 327 -4.68 32.38 -1.79
C PRO A 327 -3.64 31.24 -1.83
N LEU A 328 -3.76 30.38 -2.83
CA LEU A 328 -2.70 29.51 -3.31
C LEU A 328 -1.90 30.25 -4.39
N VAL A 329 -0.58 30.10 -4.37
CA VAL A 329 0.32 30.72 -5.35
C VAL A 329 1.36 29.70 -5.78
N ARG A 330 1.52 29.50 -7.10
CA ARG A 330 2.55 28.61 -7.66
C ARG A 330 3.26 29.31 -8.82
N LEU A 331 4.56 29.49 -8.68
CA LEU A 331 5.45 30.07 -9.67
C LEU A 331 6.36 28.97 -10.23
N ARG A 332 6.14 28.57 -11.47
CA ARG A 332 6.99 27.65 -12.21
C ARG A 332 8.14 28.42 -12.85
N VAL A 333 9.37 28.07 -12.53
CA VAL A 333 10.56 28.81 -12.93
C VAL A 333 11.48 27.92 -13.75
N ASP A 334 11.62 28.26 -15.03
CA ASP A 334 12.70 27.74 -15.87
C ASP A 334 14.01 28.44 -15.49
N TYR A 335 14.91 27.69 -14.87
CA TYR A 335 16.19 28.18 -14.35
C TYR A 335 17.37 27.93 -15.28
N THR A 336 17.15 27.69 -16.57
CA THR A 336 18.23 27.47 -17.53
C THR A 336 19.25 28.61 -17.49
N GLY A 337 20.47 28.29 -17.05
CA GLY A 337 21.57 29.24 -16.91
C GLY A 337 21.63 30.01 -15.58
N PHE A 338 20.83 29.66 -14.58
CA PHE A 338 20.78 30.31 -13.26
C PHE A 338 20.95 29.30 -12.12
N SER A 339 21.38 29.76 -10.96
CA SER A 339 21.35 28.98 -9.72
C SER A 339 19.95 28.97 -9.09
N THR A 340 19.61 27.90 -8.38
CA THR A 340 18.32 27.79 -7.68
C THR A 340 18.44 28.31 -6.25
N ILE A 341 17.34 28.82 -5.70
CA ILE A 341 17.23 29.21 -4.30
C ILE A 341 16.45 28.17 -3.50
N ASN A 342 16.70 28.10 -2.19
CA ASN A 342 15.96 27.22 -1.30
C ASN A 342 14.49 27.66 -1.21
N THR A 343 13.59 26.82 -1.72
CA THR A 343 12.14 27.11 -1.84
C THR A 343 11.47 27.29 -0.49
N GLN A 344 11.83 26.47 0.50
CA GLN A 344 11.26 26.55 1.85
C GLN A 344 11.65 27.86 2.54
N ARG A 345 12.93 28.25 2.49
CA ARG A 345 13.43 29.53 3.03
C ARG A 345 12.85 30.73 2.31
N PHE A 346 12.67 30.64 0.99
CA PHE A 346 12.00 31.70 0.23
C PHE A 346 10.53 31.83 0.67
N GLY A 347 9.86 30.69 0.86
CA GLY A 347 8.48 30.57 1.29
C GLY A 347 8.15 31.19 2.64
N THR A 348 9.09 31.17 3.59
CA THR A 348 8.88 31.74 4.94
C THR A 348 8.52 33.24 4.91
N ARG A 349 8.96 33.96 3.88
CA ARG A 349 8.65 35.39 3.66
C ARG A 349 7.17 35.66 3.43
N PHE A 350 6.42 34.66 2.98
CA PHE A 350 5.00 34.75 2.63
C PHE A 350 4.09 34.01 3.61
N VAL A 351 4.61 33.58 4.76
CA VAL A 351 3.80 32.98 5.83
C VAL A 351 2.75 33.97 6.31
N GLY A 352 1.50 33.51 6.40
CA GLY A 352 0.35 34.36 6.73
C GLY A 352 -0.19 35.18 5.57
N GLN A 353 0.44 35.13 4.38
CA GLN A 353 -0.06 35.76 3.16
C GLN A 353 -0.59 34.74 2.14
N VAL A 354 -0.04 33.52 2.13
CA VAL A 354 -0.48 32.41 1.27
C VAL A 354 -0.86 31.18 2.08
N ALA A 355 -1.63 30.27 1.49
CA ALA A 355 -1.99 29.00 2.10
C ALA A 355 -0.94 27.89 1.91
N ASN A 356 -0.02 28.05 0.96
CA ASN A 356 0.99 27.06 0.58
C ASN A 356 2.43 27.63 0.65
N PRO A 357 2.91 28.13 1.82
CA PRO A 357 4.20 28.82 1.90
C PRO A 357 5.39 27.94 1.49
N HIS A 358 5.33 26.62 1.70
CA HIS A 358 6.43 25.71 1.38
C HIS A 358 6.51 25.32 -0.10
N ASP A 359 5.45 25.58 -0.88
CA ASP A 359 5.28 25.09 -2.25
C ASP A 359 5.02 26.21 -3.26
N ILE A 360 5.54 27.41 -3.00
CA ILE A 360 5.34 28.56 -3.88
C ILE A 360 6.11 28.41 -5.19
N VAL A 361 7.37 27.96 -5.15
CA VAL A 361 8.26 27.96 -6.32
C VAL A 361 8.52 26.53 -6.79
N LEU A 362 8.30 26.28 -8.08
CA LEU A 362 8.62 25.02 -8.76
C LEU A 362 9.75 25.25 -9.77
N TRP A 363 10.91 24.64 -9.54
CA TRP A 363 12.04 24.71 -10.47
C TRP A 363 11.91 23.68 -11.58
N GLN A 364 12.10 24.10 -12.84
CA GLN A 364 12.07 23.22 -14.00
C GLN A 364 13.21 23.54 -14.96
N LYS A 365 13.74 22.52 -15.64
CA LYS A 365 14.56 22.69 -16.86
C LYS A 365 13.69 22.34 -18.07
N PRO A 366 13.88 23.00 -19.22
CA PRO A 366 13.16 22.64 -20.43
C PRO A 366 13.51 21.20 -20.80
N PRO A 367 12.55 20.40 -21.29
CA PRO A 367 12.83 19.05 -21.74
C PRO A 367 13.87 19.12 -22.87
N ALA A 368 14.94 18.33 -22.75
CA ALA A 368 15.97 18.26 -23.79
C ALA A 368 15.31 17.84 -25.11
N ARG A 369 15.25 18.75 -26.09
CA ARG A 369 14.97 18.39 -27.49
C ARG A 369 16.12 17.48 -27.93
N ARG A 370 15.92 16.15 -27.86
CA ARG A 370 16.79 15.21 -28.58
C ARG A 370 16.57 15.50 -30.05
N ALA A 371 17.47 16.28 -30.63
CA ALA A 371 17.63 16.36 -32.07
C ALA A 371 17.78 14.93 -32.58
N ARG A 372 16.94 14.58 -33.55
CA ARG A 372 16.92 13.29 -34.20
C ARG A 372 18.14 13.25 -35.13
N GLU A 373 19.27 12.77 -34.63
CA GLU A 373 20.44 12.45 -35.45
C GLU A 373 20.90 11.02 -35.19
N GLU A 374 21.11 10.34 -36.30
CA GLU A 374 21.49 8.95 -36.46
C GLU A 374 22.85 8.67 -35.82
N SER A 375 22.90 7.75 -34.85
CA SER A 375 24.05 6.85 -34.69
C SER A 375 23.72 5.77 -33.67
N ALA A 376 23.47 4.57 -34.18
CA ALA A 376 23.56 3.35 -33.40
C ALA A 376 25.03 3.16 -32.98
N THR A 377 25.28 3.12 -31.66
CA THR A 377 26.27 2.30 -30.93
C THR A 377 26.76 3.01 -29.67
N ARG A 378 26.24 2.60 -28.51
CA ARG A 378 26.98 2.28 -27.27
C ARG A 378 26.00 2.20 -26.09
N ALA A 379 25.95 1.02 -25.50
CA ALA A 379 25.36 0.77 -24.19
C ALA A 379 26.20 1.47 -23.11
N GLY A 380 25.54 2.12 -22.15
CA GLY A 380 26.17 2.73 -20.97
C GLY A 380 25.31 3.83 -20.35
N ASN A 381 24.76 3.53 -19.16
CA ASN A 381 24.15 4.42 -18.16
C ASN A 381 23.46 5.70 -18.67
N ALA A 382 22.14 5.63 -18.84
CA ALA A 382 21.31 6.82 -18.94
C ALA A 382 21.24 7.53 -17.56
N PRO A 383 21.45 8.85 -17.47
CA PRO A 383 21.23 9.58 -16.23
C PRO A 383 19.73 9.67 -15.92
N VAL A 384 19.38 9.40 -14.67
CA VAL A 384 18.05 9.58 -14.10
C VAL A 384 17.59 11.02 -14.35
N VAL A 385 16.54 11.19 -15.16
CA VAL A 385 15.88 12.48 -15.38
C VAL A 385 14.96 12.75 -14.19
N PRO A 386 14.96 13.94 -13.57
CA PRO A 386 14.04 14.24 -12.49
C PRO A 386 12.60 14.18 -13.01
N ILE A 387 11.81 13.29 -12.41
CA ILE A 387 10.40 13.06 -12.72
C ILE A 387 9.59 14.31 -12.33
N ARG A 388 8.59 14.64 -13.14
CA ARG A 388 7.71 15.81 -12.94
C ARG A 388 6.84 15.60 -11.68
N PRO A 389 6.70 16.59 -10.79
CA PRO A 389 5.79 16.48 -9.64
C PRO A 389 4.31 16.45 -10.01
N GLU A 390 3.95 16.68 -11.27
CA GLU A 390 2.56 16.66 -11.77
C GLU A 390 2.08 15.23 -12.09
N ALA A 391 2.97 14.23 -12.08
CA ALA A 391 2.68 12.83 -12.41
C ALA A 391 2.73 11.91 -11.16
N LEU A 392 2.58 12.50 -9.97
CA LEU A 392 2.81 11.83 -8.68
C LEU A 392 1.71 10.84 -8.26
N ASP A 393 0.56 10.78 -8.94
CA ASP A 393 -0.63 10.13 -8.37
C ASP A 393 -0.99 8.74 -8.91
N GLU A 394 -0.19 8.08 -9.76
CA GLU A 394 -0.46 6.66 -10.12
C GLU A 394 0.77 6.00 -10.79
N ALA A 395 1.55 6.77 -11.55
CA ALA A 395 2.64 6.24 -12.39
C ALA A 395 3.88 5.74 -11.62
N HIS A 396 4.03 6.07 -10.33
CA HIS A 396 5.29 5.83 -9.62
C HIS A 396 5.48 4.39 -9.15
N ILE A 397 4.41 3.65 -8.87
CA ILE A 397 4.47 2.30 -8.31
C ILE A 397 4.73 1.27 -9.41
N GLU A 398 4.01 1.38 -10.51
CA GLU A 398 4.17 0.49 -11.67
C GLU A 398 5.54 0.68 -12.32
N ASP A 399 6.00 1.93 -12.48
CA ASP A 399 7.35 2.22 -12.93
C ASP A 399 8.41 1.68 -11.96
N LEU A 400 8.15 1.64 -10.64
CA LEU A 400 9.05 1.03 -9.67
C LEU A 400 9.13 -0.48 -9.86
N VAL A 401 7.97 -1.13 -9.99
CA VAL A 401 7.83 -2.59 -10.17
C VAL A 401 8.50 -3.01 -11.47
N SER A 402 8.17 -2.39 -12.59
CA SER A 402 8.77 -2.72 -13.89
C SER A 402 10.23 -2.29 -14.04
N GLN A 403 10.72 -1.28 -13.30
CA GLN A 403 12.16 -0.93 -13.31
C GLN A 403 13.01 -1.87 -12.46
N HIS A 404 12.45 -2.48 -11.41
CA HIS A 404 13.17 -3.38 -10.50
C HIS A 404 12.99 -4.87 -10.86
N LEU A 405 11.92 -5.23 -11.57
CA LEU A 405 11.68 -6.57 -12.07
C LEU A 405 12.22 -6.69 -13.50
N GLN A 406 13.45 -7.20 -13.64
CA GLN A 406 14.07 -7.47 -14.95
C GLN A 406 13.66 -8.82 -15.55
N HIS A 407 12.81 -9.58 -14.84
CA HIS A 407 12.45 -10.96 -15.17
C HIS A 407 10.95 -11.19 -14.99
N ASP A 408 10.38 -12.07 -15.82
CA ASP A 408 9.01 -12.57 -15.64
C ASP A 408 8.94 -13.30 -14.29
N LEU A 409 8.05 -12.84 -13.40
CA LEU A 409 7.83 -13.47 -12.10
C LEU A 409 7.10 -14.81 -12.28
N GLU A 410 7.70 -15.90 -11.79
CA GLU A 410 7.12 -17.24 -11.89
C GLU A 410 6.00 -17.50 -10.86
N LEU A 411 6.01 -16.80 -9.72
CA LEU A 411 5.17 -17.11 -8.55
C LEU A 411 4.02 -16.12 -8.30
N LEU A 412 4.25 -14.84 -8.58
CA LEU A 412 3.30 -13.74 -8.36
C LEU A 412 3.26 -12.91 -9.65
N PRO A 413 2.16 -12.94 -10.41
CA PRO A 413 2.08 -12.20 -11.67
C PRO A 413 2.39 -10.70 -11.46
N GLU A 414 3.15 -10.10 -12.38
CA GLU A 414 3.57 -8.68 -12.29
C GLU A 414 2.35 -7.75 -12.14
N VAL A 415 1.27 -8.06 -12.87
CA VAL A 415 0.01 -7.29 -12.80
C VAL A 415 -0.53 -7.32 -11.37
N GLU A 416 -0.72 -8.50 -10.78
CA GLU A 416 -1.29 -8.65 -9.45
C GLU A 416 -0.42 -8.03 -8.35
N LEU A 417 0.90 -8.15 -8.47
CA LEU A 417 1.84 -7.51 -7.56
C LEU A 417 1.76 -5.98 -7.66
N ALA A 418 1.66 -5.44 -8.88
CA ALA A 418 1.48 -4.01 -9.10
C ALA A 418 0.15 -3.51 -8.53
N GLU A 419 -0.95 -4.27 -8.72
CA GLU A 419 -2.25 -3.91 -8.12
C GLU A 419 -2.16 -3.90 -6.58
N ALA A 420 -1.55 -4.93 -5.99
CA ALA A 420 -1.42 -5.06 -4.54
C ALA A 420 -0.51 -3.99 -3.94
N LEU A 421 0.57 -3.62 -4.64
CA LEU A 421 1.47 -2.56 -4.19
C LEU A 421 0.80 -1.19 -4.28
N HIS A 422 0.02 -0.94 -5.35
CA HIS A 422 -0.79 0.28 -5.46
C HIS A 422 -1.84 0.37 -4.34
N GLU A 423 -2.56 -0.72 -4.06
CA GLU A 423 -3.47 -0.74 -2.91
C GLU A 423 -2.75 -0.56 -1.56
N PHE A 424 -1.54 -1.09 -1.41
CA PHE A 424 -0.77 -0.97 -0.18
C PHE A 424 -0.30 0.45 0.08
N VAL A 425 0.25 1.11 -0.94
CA VAL A 425 0.86 2.45 -0.82
C VAL A 425 -0.20 3.54 -0.95
N ASP A 426 -0.95 3.56 -2.05
CA ASP A 426 -1.82 4.69 -2.38
C ASP A 426 -3.18 4.59 -1.65
N LYS A 427 -3.65 3.38 -1.36
CA LYS A 427 -4.91 3.15 -0.62
C LYS A 427 -4.72 2.81 0.85
N GLU A 428 -3.49 2.90 1.35
CA GLU A 428 -3.07 2.53 2.71
C GLU A 428 -3.59 1.15 3.16
N ASN A 429 -3.82 0.22 2.21
CA ASN A 429 -4.29 -1.13 2.52
C ASN A 429 -3.12 -2.01 2.96
N ARG A 430 -2.81 -2.01 4.26
CA ARG A 430 -1.75 -2.83 4.85
C ARG A 430 -1.86 -4.34 4.56
N ASN A 431 -3.04 -4.81 4.17
CA ASN A 431 -3.29 -6.22 3.87
C ASN A 431 -3.19 -6.56 2.38
N ALA A 432 -3.09 -5.57 1.48
CA ALA A 432 -3.19 -5.78 0.03
C ALA A 432 -2.23 -6.85 -0.49
N LEU A 433 -0.97 -6.83 -0.02
CA LEU A 433 0.02 -7.84 -0.39
C LEU A 433 -0.34 -9.23 0.12
N SER A 434 -0.87 -9.34 1.34
CA SER A 434 -1.31 -10.62 1.89
C SER A 434 -2.54 -11.15 1.16
N GLU A 435 -3.49 -10.29 0.84
CA GLU A 435 -4.72 -10.63 0.11
C GLU A 435 -4.41 -11.09 -1.31
N ALA A 436 -3.49 -10.40 -2.00
CA ALA A 436 -3.01 -10.79 -3.31
C ALA A 436 -2.33 -12.16 -3.30
N VAL A 437 -1.42 -12.41 -2.34
CA VAL A 437 -0.77 -13.73 -2.19
C VAL A 437 -1.79 -14.83 -1.90
N SER A 438 -2.77 -14.58 -1.03
CA SER A 438 -3.86 -15.52 -0.74
C SER A 438 -4.71 -15.81 -1.98
N ARG A 439 -5.05 -14.78 -2.77
CA ARG A 439 -5.81 -14.91 -4.02
C ARG A 439 -5.06 -15.74 -5.05
N VAL A 440 -3.80 -15.39 -5.35
CA VAL A 440 -2.95 -16.16 -6.27
C VAL A 440 -2.83 -17.61 -5.80
N LEU A 441 -2.70 -17.84 -4.49
CA LEU A 441 -2.65 -19.18 -3.93
C LEU A 441 -3.95 -19.96 -4.17
N GLU A 442 -5.11 -19.36 -3.89
CA GLU A 442 -6.42 -19.99 -4.10
C GLU A 442 -6.68 -20.29 -5.58
N GLU A 443 -6.36 -19.35 -6.47
CA GLU A 443 -6.49 -19.52 -7.92
C GLU A 443 -5.58 -20.64 -8.44
N THR A 444 -4.32 -20.68 -7.98
CA THR A 444 -3.37 -21.75 -8.34
C THR A 444 -3.82 -23.10 -7.81
N GLN A 445 -4.37 -23.16 -6.58
CA GLN A 445 -4.95 -24.38 -6.00
C GLN A 445 -6.15 -24.86 -6.81
N ALA A 446 -7.05 -23.97 -7.20
CA ALA A 446 -8.22 -24.29 -8.01
C ALA A 446 -7.83 -24.79 -9.41
N ALA A 447 -6.84 -24.14 -10.05
CA ALA A 447 -6.31 -24.56 -11.35
C ALA A 447 -5.66 -25.94 -11.29
N ALA A 448 -4.87 -26.22 -10.24
CA ALA A 448 -4.25 -27.53 -10.04
C ALA A 448 -5.30 -28.63 -9.78
N ALA A 449 -6.33 -28.34 -8.97
CA ALA A 449 -7.43 -29.27 -8.70
C ALA A 449 -8.26 -29.59 -9.96
N ALA A 450 -8.46 -28.60 -10.85
CA ALA A 450 -9.15 -28.80 -12.11
C ALA A 450 -8.39 -29.71 -13.09
N ARG A 451 -7.05 -29.70 -13.05
CA ARG A 451 -6.18 -30.57 -13.87
C ARG A 451 -6.09 -32.00 -13.33
N GLY A 452 -6.15 -32.19 -12.02
CA GLY A 452 -6.15 -33.52 -11.38
C GLY A 452 -7.47 -34.30 -11.53
N GLY A 453 -8.54 -33.65 -11.99
CA GLY A 453 -9.88 -34.25 -12.14
C GLY A 453 -10.10 -35.15 -13.37
N GLU A 454 -9.17 -35.20 -14.33
CA GLU A 454 -9.33 -36.01 -15.56
C GLU A 454 -8.85 -37.47 -15.42
N GLU A 455 -8.18 -37.85 -14.33
CA GLU A 455 -7.67 -39.22 -14.12
C GLU A 455 -8.18 -39.88 -12.82
N THR A 456 -9.49 -39.92 -12.55
CA THR A 456 -10.10 -41.01 -11.74
C THR A 456 -11.60 -41.14 -12.01
N GLY A 457 -11.94 -41.78 -13.13
CA GLY A 457 -13.28 -42.36 -13.29
C GLY A 457 -13.40 -43.65 -12.48
N THR A 458 -14.11 -43.63 -11.35
CA THR A 458 -15.23 -44.53 -10.97
C THR A 458 -15.43 -44.67 -9.46
N SER A 459 -16.73 -44.73 -9.10
CA SER A 459 -17.31 -45.41 -7.94
C SER A 459 -17.65 -44.61 -6.67
N ALA A 460 -18.95 -44.28 -6.63
CA ALA A 460 -19.91 -44.58 -5.55
C ALA A 460 -20.32 -43.43 -4.60
N ALA A 461 -21.58 -43.06 -4.80
CA ALA A 461 -22.42 -42.28 -3.91
C ALA A 461 -22.61 -42.96 -2.55
N GLY A 462 -22.68 -42.14 -1.49
CA GLY A 462 -23.12 -42.52 -0.16
C GLY A 462 -23.55 -41.29 0.63
N GLU A 463 -24.85 -41.02 0.63
CA GLU A 463 -25.52 -40.04 1.49
C GLU A 463 -25.31 -40.34 2.99
N GLY A 464 -25.27 -39.31 3.86
CA GLY A 464 -25.32 -39.59 5.30
C GLY A 464 -25.07 -38.46 6.29
N ARG A 465 -26.02 -37.52 6.39
CA ARG A 465 -26.53 -36.85 7.60
C ARG A 465 -25.59 -36.35 8.73
N ARG A 466 -25.81 -35.04 9.00
CA ARG A 466 -25.70 -34.31 10.27
C ARG A 466 -25.89 -35.15 11.54
N GLY A 467 -25.02 -34.89 12.52
CA GLY A 467 -25.23 -35.21 13.93
C GLY A 467 -24.56 -34.16 14.82
N ALA A 468 -25.37 -33.26 15.38
CA ALA A 468 -25.00 -32.37 16.49
C ALA A 468 -25.23 -33.08 17.83
N ARG A 469 -24.34 -32.83 18.80
CA ARG A 469 -24.44 -32.95 20.28
C ARG A 469 -22.99 -32.87 20.80
N GLY A 470 -22.60 -32.12 21.82
CA GLY A 470 -23.29 -31.56 22.97
C GLY A 470 -22.48 -31.95 24.23
N GLY A 471 -22.22 -30.99 25.12
CA GLY A 471 -21.60 -31.20 26.45
C GLY A 471 -20.41 -30.25 26.67
N ALA A 472 -20.53 -29.12 27.38
CA ALA A 472 -20.87 -28.86 28.79
C ALA A 472 -19.62 -28.63 29.65
N ASP A 473 -19.55 -27.40 30.18
CA ASP A 473 -19.01 -26.92 31.46
C ASP A 473 -17.72 -27.50 32.06
N ALA A 474 -16.75 -26.61 32.35
CA ALA A 474 -16.13 -26.54 33.68
C ALA A 474 -15.42 -25.20 33.96
N ALA A 475 -15.96 -24.53 34.97
CA ALA A 475 -15.42 -23.52 35.90
C ALA A 475 -13.94 -23.07 35.82
N VAL A 476 -13.80 -21.75 35.80
CA VAL A 476 -12.61 -20.97 36.15
C VAL A 476 -12.45 -20.90 37.69
N PRO A 477 -11.26 -21.14 38.27
CA PRO A 477 -10.93 -20.68 39.61
C PRO A 477 -10.16 -19.35 39.55
N SER A 478 -10.62 -18.40 40.36
CA SER A 478 -10.06 -17.08 40.58
C SER A 478 -8.97 -17.05 41.67
N GLY A 479 -7.92 -16.25 41.43
CA GLY A 479 -7.08 -15.60 42.46
C GLY A 479 -5.57 -15.84 42.31
N PRO A 480 -4.67 -14.98 42.88
CA PRO A 480 -4.92 -13.79 43.71
C PRO A 480 -4.27 -12.48 43.21
N THR A 481 -4.81 -11.36 43.70
CA THR A 481 -4.25 -10.00 43.65
C THR A 481 -2.92 -9.89 44.42
N PRO A 482 -1.94 -9.09 43.94
CA PRO A 482 -0.72 -8.81 44.69
C PRO A 482 -0.90 -7.61 45.67
N PRO A 483 -0.09 -7.54 46.74
CA PRO A 483 -0.32 -6.66 47.87
C PRO A 483 0.19 -5.24 47.64
N SER A 484 -0.50 -4.29 48.27
CA SER A 484 -0.08 -2.90 48.49
C SER A 484 1.23 -2.84 49.26
N ARG A 485 2.23 -2.09 48.76
CA ARG A 485 3.37 -1.62 49.54
C ARG A 485 3.44 -0.09 49.55
N GLN A 486 3.71 0.38 50.76
CA GLN A 486 3.66 1.76 51.24
C GLN A 486 4.74 2.64 50.61
N GLY A 487 4.43 3.94 50.53
CA GLY A 487 5.28 4.97 49.99
C GLY A 487 6.53 5.25 50.83
N GLY A 488 7.66 5.31 50.15
CA GLY A 488 8.86 6.03 50.53
C GLY A 488 9.43 6.68 49.26
N LYS A 489 9.69 7.99 49.29
CA LYS A 489 10.28 8.71 48.15
C LYS A 489 11.68 8.13 47.83
N PRO A 490 12.01 7.82 46.57
CA PRO A 490 13.36 7.37 46.26
C PRO A 490 14.31 8.58 46.18
N ALA A 491 15.52 8.39 46.69
CA ALA A 491 16.65 9.27 46.44
C ALA A 491 17.04 9.19 44.95
N LYS A 492 17.62 10.27 44.41
CA LYS A 492 18.14 10.28 43.03
C LYS A 492 19.25 9.22 42.91
N PRO A 493 19.20 8.33 41.91
CA PRO A 493 20.27 7.36 41.67
C PRO A 493 21.52 8.05 41.13
N GLU A 494 22.69 7.54 41.52
CA GLU A 494 23.98 7.98 40.97
C GLU A 494 24.12 7.51 39.50
N GLU A 495 24.83 8.26 38.64
CA GLU A 495 24.98 7.98 37.20
C GLU A 495 25.40 6.53 36.87
N GLY A 496 26.16 5.88 37.76
CA GLY A 496 26.55 4.48 37.62
C GLY A 496 25.40 3.47 37.73
N GLU A 497 24.42 3.71 38.62
CA GLU A 497 23.24 2.84 38.77
C GLU A 497 22.24 3.03 37.62
N VAL A 498 22.19 4.23 37.05
CA VAL A 498 21.37 4.54 35.86
C VAL A 498 21.92 3.83 34.63
N LEU A 499 23.24 3.85 34.41
CA LEU A 499 23.89 3.10 33.34
C LEU A 499 23.71 1.60 33.50
N GLU A 500 23.81 1.07 34.72
CA GLU A 500 23.60 -0.36 34.99
C GLU A 500 22.12 -0.76 34.84
N SER A 501 21.19 0.12 35.18
CA SER A 501 19.75 -0.04 34.99
C SER A 501 19.34 -0.01 33.51
N ILE A 502 19.87 0.95 32.74
CA ILE A 502 19.69 1.06 31.29
C ILE A 502 20.32 -0.15 30.60
N ALA A 503 21.51 -0.58 31.01
CA ALA A 503 22.16 -1.77 30.45
C ALA A 503 21.35 -3.04 30.76
N ARG A 504 20.87 -3.24 31.99
CA ARG A 504 19.98 -4.37 32.35
C ARG A 504 18.64 -4.31 31.59
N ALA A 505 18.08 -3.13 31.39
CA ALA A 505 16.85 -2.92 30.61
C ALA A 505 17.07 -3.21 29.12
N THR A 506 18.23 -2.82 28.55
CA THR A 506 18.63 -3.07 27.16
C THR A 506 18.98 -4.54 26.92
N ALA A 507 19.65 -5.22 27.85
CA ALA A 507 19.89 -6.66 27.78
C ALA A 507 18.59 -7.45 27.89
N ARG A 508 17.68 -7.06 28.79
CA ARG A 508 16.33 -7.65 28.89
C ARG A 508 15.47 -7.34 27.66
N ARG A 509 15.51 -6.12 27.11
CA ARG A 509 14.84 -5.72 25.86
C ARG A 509 15.38 -6.48 24.65
N ARG A 510 16.69 -6.74 24.56
CA ARG A 510 17.27 -7.54 23.47
C ARG A 510 16.95 -9.02 23.61
N LEU A 511 16.96 -9.57 24.82
CA LEU A 511 16.48 -10.93 25.06
C LEU A 511 14.97 -11.08 24.78
N SER A 512 14.18 -9.99 24.92
CA SER A 512 12.74 -9.97 24.65
C SER A 512 12.34 -9.60 23.20
N HIS A 513 13.09 -8.77 22.48
CA HIS A 513 12.78 -8.30 21.11
C HIS A 513 13.75 -8.78 20.02
N GLY A 514 14.93 -9.31 20.37
CA GLY A 514 16.06 -9.49 19.46
C GLY A 514 16.15 -10.78 18.65
N LEU A 515 15.10 -11.61 18.56
CA LEU A 515 15.09 -12.71 17.56
C LEU A 515 13.82 -12.70 16.69
N GLY A 516 13.22 -11.53 16.51
CA GLY A 516 12.12 -11.36 15.53
C GLY A 516 12.55 -11.59 14.07
N THR A 517 13.86 -11.65 13.80
CA THR A 517 14.43 -11.80 12.45
C THR A 517 15.62 -12.77 12.44
N GLY A 518 15.63 -13.74 13.35
CA GLY A 518 16.71 -14.71 13.54
C GLY A 518 16.80 -15.74 12.41
N HIS A 519 17.00 -15.27 11.18
CA HIS A 519 17.55 -16.08 10.10
C HIS A 519 19.05 -16.16 10.35
N SER A 520 19.47 -17.16 11.14
CA SER A 520 20.86 -17.61 11.16
C SER A 520 21.25 -17.92 9.71
N GLU A 521 22.44 -17.52 9.25
CA GLU A 521 22.96 -17.81 7.91
C GLU A 521 23.00 -19.31 7.52
N LEU A 522 22.71 -20.24 8.45
CA LEU A 522 22.28 -21.62 8.13
C LEU A 522 21.10 -21.66 7.17
N GLN A 523 20.24 -20.67 7.27
CA GLN A 523 18.98 -20.60 6.59
C GLN A 523 19.20 -20.13 5.15
N ASP A 524 19.94 -19.07 4.84
CA ASP A 524 19.85 -18.49 3.48
C ASP A 524 20.30 -19.40 2.32
N ALA A 525 21.35 -20.22 2.48
CA ALA A 525 21.77 -21.14 1.42
C ALA A 525 20.82 -22.35 1.29
N ASP A 526 20.37 -22.91 2.42
CA ASP A 526 19.58 -24.14 2.50
C ASP A 526 18.05 -23.87 2.47
N MET A 527 17.62 -22.62 2.67
CA MET A 527 16.26 -22.09 2.50
C MET A 527 15.96 -21.93 1.03
N SER A 528 16.92 -21.44 0.23
CA SER A 528 16.77 -21.33 -1.21
C SER A 528 16.42 -22.70 -1.81
N GLU A 529 17.14 -23.75 -1.41
CA GLU A 529 16.88 -25.11 -1.88
C GLU A 529 15.54 -25.64 -1.33
N ALA A 530 15.29 -25.68 -0.02
CA ALA A 530 14.08 -26.33 0.51
C ALA A 530 12.76 -25.59 0.21
N ILE A 531 12.77 -24.26 0.07
CA ILE A 531 11.58 -23.43 -0.18
C ILE A 531 11.34 -23.25 -1.68
N PHE A 532 12.39 -23.09 -2.48
CA PHE A 532 12.28 -22.77 -3.91
C PHE A 532 12.60 -23.95 -4.84
N THR A 533 13.05 -25.12 -4.33
CA THR A 533 13.08 -26.33 -5.18
C THR A 533 11.67 -26.84 -5.41
N ASP A 534 11.21 -26.70 -6.65
CA ASP A 534 9.94 -27.24 -7.12
C ASP A 534 10.18 -28.48 -8.00
N SER A 535 11.20 -29.29 -7.68
CA SER A 535 11.46 -30.51 -8.43
C SER A 535 10.21 -31.40 -8.32
N GLY A 536 9.54 -31.60 -9.46
CA GLY A 536 8.26 -32.31 -9.63
C GLY A 536 8.28 -33.79 -9.24
N LYS A 537 8.69 -34.07 -8.02
CA LYS A 537 8.75 -35.38 -7.36
C LYS A 537 7.74 -35.35 -6.21
N HIS A 538 6.50 -35.11 -6.60
CA HIS A 538 5.33 -35.31 -5.78
C HIS A 538 4.97 -36.78 -5.84
N SER A 539 5.27 -37.52 -4.77
CA SER A 539 5.00 -38.95 -4.74
C SER A 539 3.56 -39.30 -4.34
N ALA A 540 2.67 -38.30 -4.25
CA ALA A 540 1.24 -38.48 -4.00
C ALA A 540 0.38 -37.95 -5.16
N PRO A 541 -0.76 -38.60 -5.51
CA PRO A 541 -1.70 -38.15 -6.55
C PRO A 541 -2.40 -36.79 -6.27
N ASP A 542 -2.15 -36.19 -5.10
CA ASP A 542 -2.84 -35.00 -4.59
C ASP A 542 -1.86 -33.89 -4.13
N ALA A 543 -0.57 -34.06 -4.39
CA ALA A 543 0.42 -33.01 -4.15
C ALA A 543 0.34 -31.98 -5.29
N SER A 544 -0.68 -31.13 -5.15
CA SER A 544 -0.95 -29.87 -5.84
C SER A 544 0.30 -29.21 -6.44
N GLU A 545 0.23 -28.87 -7.73
CA GLU A 545 1.19 -28.08 -8.54
C GLU A 545 1.50 -26.66 -7.97
N VAL A 546 1.11 -26.38 -6.72
CA VAL A 546 1.32 -25.11 -6.04
C VAL A 546 2.70 -25.11 -5.39
N PRO A 547 3.60 -24.20 -5.79
CA PRO A 547 4.95 -24.14 -5.25
C PRO A 547 4.97 -23.96 -3.73
N PHE A 548 5.87 -24.65 -3.05
CA PHE A 548 5.99 -24.58 -1.60
C PHE A 548 6.29 -23.16 -1.09
N ALA A 549 7.05 -22.36 -1.87
CA ALA A 549 7.32 -20.96 -1.59
C ALA A 549 6.04 -20.11 -1.44
N LEU A 550 5.02 -20.34 -2.28
CA LEU A 550 3.76 -19.59 -2.21
C LEU A 550 2.99 -19.92 -0.93
N ARG A 551 3.00 -21.21 -0.53
CA ARG A 551 2.40 -21.67 0.72
C ARG A 551 3.12 -21.10 1.95
N TRP A 552 4.44 -20.98 1.87
CA TRP A 552 5.26 -20.37 2.92
C TRP A 552 4.94 -18.87 3.07
N LEU A 553 4.91 -18.13 1.96
CA LEU A 553 4.55 -16.70 1.96
C LEU A 553 3.16 -16.45 2.55
N ALA A 554 2.17 -17.27 2.17
CA ALA A 554 0.82 -17.17 2.71
C ALA A 554 0.75 -17.43 4.23
N ALA A 555 1.67 -18.22 4.78
CA ALA A 555 1.76 -18.45 6.23
C ALA A 555 2.50 -17.33 6.97
N GLU A 556 3.51 -16.73 6.34
CA GLU A 556 4.38 -15.73 6.97
C GLU A 556 3.80 -14.31 6.96
N LEU A 557 3.19 -13.89 5.85
CA LEU A 557 2.70 -12.52 5.66
C LEU A 557 1.66 -12.07 6.69
N PRO A 558 0.70 -12.90 7.14
CA PRO A 558 -0.21 -12.50 8.22
C PRO A 558 0.53 -12.10 9.50
N GLY A 559 1.61 -12.81 9.85
CA GLY A 559 2.43 -12.50 11.02
C GLY A 559 3.11 -11.15 10.89
N ARG A 560 3.67 -10.84 9.71
CA ARG A 560 4.28 -9.53 9.40
C ARG A 560 3.27 -8.39 9.44
N ALA A 561 2.01 -8.66 9.09
CA ALA A 561 0.90 -7.71 9.22
C ALA A 561 0.31 -7.61 10.66
N GLY A 562 0.88 -8.32 11.64
CA GLY A 562 0.42 -8.33 13.03
C GLY A 562 -0.78 -9.25 13.32
N ARG A 563 -1.21 -10.07 12.35
CA ARG A 563 -2.28 -11.06 12.48
C ARG A 563 -1.71 -12.41 12.93
N TRP A 564 -1.23 -12.43 14.16
CA TRP A 564 -0.46 -13.55 14.70
C TRP A 564 -1.22 -14.88 14.77
N MET A 565 -2.53 -14.84 15.07
CA MET A 565 -3.35 -16.06 15.13
C MET A 565 -3.53 -16.71 13.75
N GLU A 566 -3.69 -15.91 12.70
CA GLU A 566 -3.76 -16.41 11.32
C GLU A 566 -2.43 -17.03 10.91
N ALA A 567 -1.31 -16.41 11.26
CA ALA A 567 0.02 -16.97 11.02
C ALA A 567 0.23 -18.31 11.73
N VAL A 568 -0.20 -18.44 13.00
CA VAL A 568 -0.16 -19.71 13.75
C VAL A 568 -0.96 -20.79 13.02
N SER A 569 -2.21 -20.49 12.65
CA SER A 569 -3.06 -21.45 11.94
C SER A 569 -2.48 -21.86 10.58
N ALA A 570 -1.93 -20.91 9.83
CA ALA A 570 -1.34 -21.17 8.53
C ALA A 570 -0.05 -22.01 8.63
N PHE A 571 0.86 -21.70 9.57
CA PHE A 571 2.05 -22.51 9.81
C PHE A 571 1.73 -23.89 10.39
N GLN A 572 0.68 -24.04 11.21
CA GLN A 572 0.19 -25.34 11.66
C GLN A 572 -0.31 -26.20 10.49
N ALA A 573 -1.09 -25.61 9.59
CA ALA A 573 -1.56 -26.30 8.38
C ALA A 573 -0.39 -26.71 7.47
N LEU A 574 0.58 -25.81 7.27
CA LEU A 574 1.78 -26.07 6.48
C LEU A 574 2.65 -27.18 7.09
N LEU A 575 2.81 -27.19 8.41
CA LEU A 575 3.50 -28.25 9.13
C LEU A 575 2.78 -29.60 8.97
N GLY A 576 1.45 -29.60 9.09
CA GLY A 576 0.63 -30.79 8.86
C GLY A 576 0.83 -31.39 7.47
N LEU A 577 0.86 -30.54 6.43
CA LEU A 577 1.19 -30.96 5.06
C LEU A 577 2.57 -31.62 4.99
N CYS A 578 3.60 -30.99 5.57
CA CYS A 578 4.96 -31.51 5.54
C CYS A 578 5.08 -32.87 6.26
N VAL A 579 4.39 -33.04 7.39
CA VAL A 579 4.34 -34.31 8.12
C VAL A 579 3.73 -35.41 7.27
N THR A 580 2.59 -35.13 6.62
CA THR A 580 1.92 -36.10 5.74
C THR A 580 2.81 -36.52 4.57
N GLN A 581 3.41 -35.54 3.88
CA GLN A 581 4.25 -35.81 2.71
C GLN A 581 5.54 -36.55 3.07
N SER A 582 6.18 -36.20 4.20
CA SER A 582 7.33 -36.94 4.73
C SER A 582 6.98 -38.40 4.99
N GLY A 583 5.82 -38.66 5.61
CA GLY A 583 5.37 -40.02 5.91
C GLY A 583 5.00 -40.84 4.67
N ILE A 584 4.56 -40.20 3.58
CA ILE A 584 4.33 -40.85 2.29
C ILE A 584 5.67 -41.25 1.66
N ALA A 585 6.60 -40.30 1.53
CA ALA A 585 7.92 -40.53 0.97
C ALA A 585 8.69 -41.65 1.70
N GLU A 586 8.59 -41.71 3.03
CA GLU A 586 9.16 -42.78 3.85
C GLU A 586 8.55 -44.16 3.53
N ARG A 587 7.23 -44.24 3.30
CA ARG A 587 6.55 -45.52 2.96
C ARG A 587 6.91 -46.00 1.57
N GLU A 588 7.15 -45.07 0.65
CA GLU A 588 7.50 -45.36 -0.74
C GLU A 588 9.00 -45.62 -0.92
N GLY A 589 9.81 -45.37 0.11
CA GLY A 589 11.25 -45.56 0.08
C GLY A 589 11.98 -44.53 -0.78
N ASP A 590 11.35 -43.38 -1.07
CA ASP A 590 11.99 -42.28 -1.80
C ASP A 590 12.87 -41.47 -0.85
N ALA A 591 14.16 -41.82 -0.84
CA ALA A 591 15.15 -41.16 0.01
C ALA A 591 15.32 -39.67 -0.29
N GLU A 592 15.08 -39.23 -1.53
CA GLU A 592 15.22 -37.83 -1.93
C GLU A 592 14.01 -37.02 -1.48
N ALA A 593 12.80 -37.51 -1.72
CA ALA A 593 11.56 -36.88 -1.25
C ALA A 593 11.48 -36.89 0.30
N SER A 594 11.93 -37.96 0.95
CA SER A 594 11.99 -38.03 2.41
C SER A 594 12.94 -36.98 3.00
N ARG A 595 14.12 -36.79 2.38
CA ARG A 595 15.06 -35.73 2.77
C ARG A 595 14.47 -34.34 2.56
N LEU A 596 13.83 -34.08 1.42
CA LEU A 596 13.21 -32.79 1.10
C LEU A 596 12.08 -32.43 2.07
N TRP A 597 11.10 -33.34 2.22
CA TRP A 597 9.93 -33.09 3.09
C TRP A 597 10.28 -33.12 4.57
N GLY A 598 11.26 -33.93 4.99
CA GLY A 598 11.84 -33.85 6.33
C GLY A 598 12.49 -32.49 6.61
N GLY A 599 13.19 -31.94 5.60
CA GLY A 599 13.75 -30.58 5.64
C GLY A 599 12.67 -29.49 5.75
N ARG A 600 11.58 -29.59 4.98
CA ARG A 600 10.44 -28.66 5.02
C ARG A 600 9.68 -28.74 6.34
N ARG A 601 9.41 -29.95 6.83
CA ARG A 601 8.78 -30.21 8.14
C ARG A 601 9.52 -29.51 9.27
N ALA A 602 10.84 -29.66 9.31
CA ALA A 602 11.67 -29.06 10.34
C ALA A 602 11.64 -27.52 10.31
N ARG A 603 11.64 -26.93 9.12
CA ARG A 603 11.56 -25.46 8.94
C ARG A 603 10.19 -24.92 9.32
N ALA A 604 9.10 -25.58 8.90
CA ALA A 604 7.75 -25.19 9.28
C ALA A 604 7.53 -25.28 10.80
N ALA A 605 8.08 -26.31 11.45
CA ALA A 605 8.05 -26.44 12.92
C ALA A 605 8.85 -25.32 13.61
N ALA A 606 10.06 -25.02 13.13
CA ALA A 606 10.86 -23.91 13.66
C ALA A 606 10.17 -22.54 13.47
N ALA A 607 9.55 -22.30 12.31
CA ALA A 607 8.79 -21.07 12.06
C ALA A 607 7.56 -20.96 12.98
N LEU A 608 6.82 -22.04 13.17
CA LEU A 608 5.70 -22.08 14.11
C LEU A 608 6.15 -21.82 15.56
N ALA A 609 7.26 -22.42 15.98
CA ALA A 609 7.85 -22.17 17.30
C ALA A 609 8.25 -20.71 17.47
N ASN A 610 8.81 -20.07 16.43
CA ASN A 610 9.12 -18.65 16.42
C ASN A 610 7.87 -17.77 16.58
N VAL A 611 6.80 -18.06 15.84
CA VAL A 611 5.53 -17.31 15.95
C VAL A 611 4.93 -17.42 17.35
N HIS A 612 4.98 -18.60 17.97
CA HIS A 612 4.59 -18.77 19.37
C HIS A 612 5.50 -17.98 20.33
N ALA A 613 6.82 -18.04 20.13
CA ALA A 613 7.78 -17.33 20.98
C ALA A 613 7.66 -15.79 20.87
N GLN A 614 7.32 -15.25 19.70
CA GLN A 614 7.04 -13.82 19.49
C GLN A 614 5.80 -13.36 20.25
N GLN A 615 4.80 -14.23 20.38
CA GLN A 615 3.60 -14.02 21.20
C GLN A 615 3.80 -14.34 22.69
N GLN A 616 5.04 -14.60 23.13
CA GLN A 616 5.37 -15.02 24.50
C GLN A 616 4.70 -16.33 24.94
N GLN A 617 4.27 -17.16 23.99
CA GLN A 617 3.68 -18.49 24.23
C GLN A 617 4.78 -19.56 24.28
N TYR A 618 5.74 -19.39 25.17
CA TYR A 618 6.94 -20.25 25.23
C TYR A 618 6.66 -21.74 25.46
N PRO A 619 5.67 -22.16 26.28
CA PRO A 619 5.33 -23.58 26.41
C PRO A 619 4.87 -24.21 25.09
N ALA A 620 4.13 -23.47 24.26
CA ALA A 620 3.70 -23.94 22.94
C ALA A 620 4.88 -24.03 21.97
N ALA A 621 5.81 -23.05 22.00
CA ALA A 621 7.03 -23.09 21.22
C ALA A 621 7.91 -24.31 21.57
N LEU A 622 8.13 -24.58 22.86
CA LEU A 622 8.88 -25.75 23.31
C LEU A 622 8.18 -27.06 22.95
N ALA A 623 6.86 -27.16 23.07
CA ALA A 623 6.12 -28.35 22.67
C ALA A 623 6.30 -28.70 21.18
N VAL A 624 6.36 -27.68 20.30
CA VAL A 624 6.63 -27.89 18.86
C VAL A 624 8.06 -28.40 18.64
N LEU A 625 9.04 -27.81 19.33
CA LEU A 625 10.45 -28.21 19.21
C LEU A 625 10.71 -29.60 19.81
N ASP A 626 10.10 -29.93 20.94
CA ASP A 626 10.18 -31.24 21.59
C ASP A 626 9.58 -32.32 20.71
N ALA A 627 8.43 -32.06 20.06
CA ALA A 627 7.83 -32.98 19.10
C ALA A 627 8.75 -33.22 17.88
N GLN A 628 9.48 -32.20 17.45
CA GLN A 628 10.46 -32.33 16.37
C GLN A 628 11.70 -33.12 16.80
N LEU A 629 12.22 -32.88 18.00
CA LEU A 629 13.35 -33.64 18.58
C LEU A 629 12.98 -35.09 18.87
N GLY A 630 11.73 -35.35 19.26
CA GLY A 630 11.22 -36.70 19.41
C GLY A 630 11.15 -37.48 18.09
N ALA A 631 10.98 -36.77 16.96
CA ALA A 631 11.01 -37.37 15.63
C ALA A 631 12.44 -37.52 15.08
N ASP A 632 13.29 -36.51 15.26
CA ASP A 632 14.70 -36.54 14.85
C ASP A 632 15.60 -35.86 15.90
N PRO A 633 16.21 -36.64 16.81
CA PRO A 633 17.04 -36.09 17.89
C PRO A 633 18.42 -35.63 17.41
N ARG A 634 18.80 -35.90 16.15
CA ARG A 634 20.12 -35.53 15.60
C ARG A 634 20.17 -34.10 15.05
N ARG A 635 19.07 -33.35 15.14
CA ARG A 635 18.93 -31.99 14.63
C ARG A 635 19.54 -30.96 15.55
N ILE A 636 20.78 -30.58 15.24
CA ILE A 636 21.56 -29.56 15.96
C ILE A 636 20.78 -28.24 16.03
N ASP A 637 20.16 -27.81 14.93
CA ASP A 637 19.40 -26.56 14.83
C ASP A 637 18.18 -26.53 15.76
N THR A 638 17.45 -27.63 15.89
CA THR A 638 16.28 -27.71 16.79
C THR A 638 16.71 -27.63 18.26
N TRP A 639 17.81 -28.29 18.64
CA TRP A 639 18.37 -28.19 19.99
C TRP A 639 18.80 -26.76 20.32
N LEU A 640 19.44 -26.07 19.39
CA LEU A 640 19.85 -24.68 19.59
C LEU A 640 18.65 -23.73 19.69
N HIS A 641 17.60 -23.96 18.90
CA HIS A 641 16.34 -23.20 19.00
C HIS A 641 15.67 -23.42 20.36
N ALA A 642 15.60 -24.67 20.84
CA ALA A 642 15.07 -24.99 22.16
C ALA A 642 15.85 -24.27 23.27
N ALA A 643 17.19 -24.27 23.19
CA ALA A 643 18.04 -23.54 24.12
C ALA A 643 17.75 -22.03 24.14
N GLN A 644 17.51 -21.40 22.98
CA GLN A 644 17.14 -19.99 22.90
C GLN A 644 15.79 -19.70 23.56
N VAL A 645 14.79 -20.57 23.36
CA VAL A 645 13.46 -20.41 24.00
C VAL A 645 13.56 -20.64 25.51
N GLN A 646 14.31 -21.64 25.95
CA GLN A 646 14.58 -21.92 27.36
C GLN A 646 15.26 -20.73 28.06
N LEU A 647 16.25 -20.10 27.41
CA LEU A 647 16.89 -18.88 27.91
C LEU A 647 15.90 -17.72 28.10
N ARG A 648 14.89 -17.57 27.23
CA ARG A 648 13.86 -16.52 27.35
C ARG A 648 12.93 -16.71 28.53
N VAL A 649 12.61 -17.95 28.86
CA VAL A 649 11.79 -18.30 30.02
C VAL A 649 12.61 -18.29 31.32
N GLY A 650 13.95 -18.25 31.22
CA GLY A 650 14.86 -18.31 32.35
C GLY A 650 15.21 -19.74 32.79
N ASP A 651 14.92 -20.75 31.97
CA ASP A 651 15.32 -22.14 32.20
C ASP A 651 16.78 -22.35 31.78
N LEU A 652 17.69 -21.87 32.64
CA LEU A 652 19.13 -21.99 32.41
C LEU A 652 19.60 -23.46 32.38
N PRO A 653 19.17 -24.37 33.30
CA PRO A 653 19.56 -25.78 33.24
C PRO A 653 19.09 -26.48 31.96
N GLY A 654 17.86 -26.20 31.50
CA GLY A 654 17.34 -26.75 30.25
C GLY A 654 18.14 -26.26 29.05
N ALA A 655 18.45 -24.96 28.98
CA ALA A 655 19.26 -24.39 27.93
C ALA A 655 20.67 -25.00 27.87
N GLU A 656 21.30 -25.24 29.03
CA GLU A 656 22.61 -25.89 29.11
C GLU A 656 22.58 -27.34 28.59
N ALA A 657 21.54 -28.09 28.94
CA ALA A 657 21.35 -29.45 28.44
C ALA A 657 21.16 -29.46 26.92
N SER A 658 20.32 -28.57 26.37
CA SER A 658 20.09 -28.45 24.93
C SER A 658 21.36 -28.06 24.17
N VAL A 659 22.15 -27.10 24.67
CA VAL A 659 23.44 -26.72 24.06
C VAL A 659 24.46 -27.85 24.16
N ALA A 660 24.47 -28.63 25.25
CA ALA A 660 25.35 -29.78 25.38
C ALA A 660 25.01 -30.88 24.36
N SER A 661 23.72 -31.17 24.16
CA SER A 661 23.25 -32.09 23.11
C SER A 661 23.65 -31.63 21.72
N ALA A 662 23.43 -30.35 21.40
CA ALA A 662 23.85 -29.76 20.13
C ALA A 662 25.38 -29.83 19.93
N ALA A 663 26.16 -29.57 20.99
CA ALA A 663 27.62 -29.61 20.95
C ALA A 663 28.16 -31.03 20.72
N PHE A 664 27.53 -32.03 21.34
CA PHE A 664 27.88 -33.44 21.15
C PHE A 664 27.68 -33.85 19.68
N LEU A 665 26.48 -33.59 19.15
CA LEU A 665 26.12 -33.92 17.77
C LEU A 665 27.00 -33.19 16.74
N ALA A 666 27.27 -31.92 16.98
CA ALA A 666 28.12 -31.13 16.09
C ALA A 666 29.58 -31.63 16.11
N GLY A 667 30.03 -32.26 17.19
CA GLY A 667 31.37 -32.87 17.29
C GLY A 667 31.49 -34.22 16.57
N GLU A 668 30.37 -34.89 16.31
CA GLU A 668 30.29 -36.13 15.52
C GLU A 668 30.05 -35.87 14.03
N ALA A 669 29.68 -34.64 13.65
CA ALA A 669 29.42 -34.29 12.26
C ALA A 669 30.72 -34.20 11.43
N GLU A 670 30.64 -34.58 10.15
CA GLU A 670 31.73 -34.45 9.18
C GLU A 670 31.38 -33.45 8.07
N GLY A 671 32.40 -32.78 7.50
CA GLY A 671 32.25 -31.87 6.37
C GLY A 671 31.76 -30.45 6.73
N PRO A 672 31.25 -29.68 5.75
CA PRO A 672 30.85 -28.27 5.94
C PRO A 672 29.75 -28.06 6.99
N ALA A 673 28.86 -29.04 7.17
CA ALA A 673 27.81 -29.02 8.18
C ALA A 673 28.37 -29.05 9.61
N ALA A 674 29.52 -29.69 9.82
CA ALA A 674 30.20 -29.74 11.12
C ALA A 674 30.76 -28.37 11.52
N ALA A 675 31.46 -27.70 10.60
CA ALA A 675 31.99 -26.35 10.83
C ALA A 675 30.85 -25.36 11.16
N HIS A 676 29.73 -25.46 10.44
CA HIS A 676 28.56 -24.65 10.72
C HIS A 676 27.95 -24.97 12.09
N GLY A 677 27.63 -26.24 12.37
CA GLY A 677 27.03 -26.65 13.64
C GLY A 677 27.89 -26.24 14.84
N MET A 678 29.22 -26.33 14.70
CA MET A 678 30.18 -25.91 15.72
C MET A 678 30.14 -24.40 15.98
N ARG A 679 29.99 -23.59 14.92
CA ARG A 679 29.81 -22.13 15.01
C ARG A 679 28.53 -21.77 15.76
N ALA A 680 27.40 -22.37 15.38
CA ALA A 680 26.10 -22.13 16.01
C ALA A 680 26.08 -22.54 17.50
N VAL A 681 26.72 -23.67 17.85
CA VAL A 681 26.95 -24.09 19.23
C VAL A 681 27.78 -23.06 20.01
N ARG A 682 28.81 -22.49 19.39
CA ARG A 682 29.65 -21.47 20.02
C ARG A 682 28.88 -20.18 20.29
N HIS A 683 28.02 -19.76 19.36
CA HIS A 683 27.11 -18.64 19.55
C HIS A 683 26.17 -18.88 20.75
N ALA A 684 25.55 -20.06 20.83
CA ALA A 684 24.67 -20.42 21.94
C ALA A 684 25.40 -20.49 23.30
N ARG A 685 26.66 -20.93 23.33
CA ARG A 685 27.52 -20.83 24.52
C ARG A 685 27.78 -19.38 24.93
N GLY A 686 27.93 -18.48 23.96
CA GLY A 686 28.00 -17.04 24.21
C GLY A 686 26.74 -16.52 24.89
N LEU A 687 25.56 -16.90 24.39
CA LEU A 687 24.27 -16.53 24.99
C LEU A 687 24.07 -17.10 26.41
N LEU A 688 24.52 -18.32 26.67
CA LEU A 688 24.56 -18.90 28.03
C LEU A 688 25.46 -18.10 28.97
N ALA A 689 26.63 -17.68 28.50
CA ALA A 689 27.52 -16.83 29.28
C ALA A 689 26.91 -15.45 29.55
N VAL A 690 26.20 -14.86 28.58
CA VAL A 690 25.39 -13.63 28.78
C VAL A 690 24.32 -13.84 29.87
N ALA A 691 23.58 -14.95 29.82
CA ALA A 691 22.55 -15.26 30.82
C ALA A 691 23.15 -15.42 32.24
N ARG A 692 24.38 -15.93 32.32
CA ARG A 692 25.16 -16.05 33.57
C ARG A 692 25.89 -14.75 33.98
N GLN A 693 25.78 -13.69 33.17
CA GLN A 693 26.49 -12.42 33.35
C GLN A 693 28.02 -12.54 33.30
N ASP A 694 28.53 -13.58 32.63
CA ASP A 694 29.95 -13.76 32.35
C ASP A 694 30.30 -13.09 31.01
N TRP A 695 30.38 -11.75 31.06
CA TRP A 695 30.62 -10.91 29.89
C TRP A 695 31.98 -11.15 29.20
N PRO A 696 33.08 -11.45 29.91
CA PRO A 696 34.34 -11.82 29.27
C PRO A 696 34.25 -13.14 28.50
N ALA A 697 33.62 -14.18 29.08
CA ALA A 697 33.45 -15.45 28.37
C ALA A 697 32.51 -15.33 27.17
N ALA A 698 31.43 -14.54 27.30
CA ALA A 698 30.53 -14.24 26.21
C ALA A 698 31.24 -13.50 25.06
N ALA A 699 32.00 -12.45 25.37
CA ALA A 699 32.78 -11.71 24.38
C ALA A 699 33.80 -12.60 23.65
N ALA A 700 34.47 -13.51 24.35
CA ALA A 700 35.39 -14.46 23.75
C ALA A 700 34.70 -15.44 22.79
N ALA A 701 33.50 -15.91 23.15
CA ALA A 701 32.70 -16.80 22.32
C ALA A 701 32.27 -16.10 21.01
N PHE A 702 31.67 -14.90 21.09
CA PHE A 702 31.23 -14.14 19.91
C PHE A 702 32.40 -13.67 19.04
N SER A 703 33.51 -13.23 19.64
CA SER A 703 34.74 -12.89 18.90
C SER A 703 35.27 -14.09 18.11
N SER A 704 35.13 -15.30 18.65
CA SER A 704 35.52 -16.50 17.94
C SER A 704 34.57 -16.86 16.79
N CYS A 705 33.27 -16.58 16.91
CA CYS A 705 32.34 -16.68 15.79
C CYS A 705 32.74 -15.72 14.67
N LEU A 706 33.07 -14.47 14.99
CA LEU A 706 33.46 -13.45 13.99
C LEU A 706 34.81 -13.72 13.30
N ARG A 707 35.69 -14.52 13.91
CA ARG A 707 36.91 -15.00 13.23
C ARG A 707 36.64 -16.05 12.17
N GLU A 708 35.57 -16.83 12.35
CA GLU A 708 35.14 -17.84 11.38
C GLU A 708 34.26 -17.20 10.31
N ASP A 709 33.38 -16.29 10.71
CA ASP A 709 32.51 -15.54 9.81
C ASP A 709 32.37 -14.08 10.24
N ALA A 710 33.13 -13.21 9.57
CA ALA A 710 33.09 -11.78 9.83
C ALA A 710 31.76 -11.12 9.41
N ARG A 711 30.88 -11.85 8.70
CA ARG A 711 29.57 -11.38 8.23
C ARG A 711 28.41 -11.77 9.15
N ASP A 712 28.68 -12.47 10.26
CA ASP A 712 27.64 -12.81 11.23
C ASP A 712 27.14 -11.56 12.00
N ALA A 713 26.06 -10.96 11.50
CA ALA A 713 25.48 -9.73 12.06
C ALA A 713 24.95 -9.92 13.50
N GLU A 714 24.54 -11.14 13.88
CA GLU A 714 24.09 -11.45 15.23
C GLU A 714 25.29 -11.46 16.19
N ALA A 715 26.37 -12.14 15.82
CA ALA A 715 27.61 -12.14 16.61
C ALA A 715 28.26 -10.75 16.73
N VAL A 716 28.18 -9.90 15.69
CA VAL A 716 28.61 -8.48 15.75
C VAL A 716 27.78 -7.74 16.80
N GLY A 717 26.45 -7.89 16.74
CA GLY A 717 25.52 -7.26 17.66
C GLY A 717 25.74 -7.69 19.11
N ASP A 718 25.92 -8.99 19.35
CA ASP A 718 26.08 -9.56 20.69
C ASP A 718 27.46 -9.29 21.28
N LEU A 719 28.52 -9.29 20.47
CA LEU A 719 29.85 -8.86 20.90
C LEU A 719 29.84 -7.40 21.33
N ALA A 720 29.20 -6.51 20.56
CA ALA A 720 29.14 -5.09 20.90
C ALA A 720 28.45 -4.84 22.25
N VAL A 721 27.37 -5.58 22.54
CA VAL A 721 26.72 -5.54 23.85
C VAL A 721 27.64 -6.07 24.94
N CYS A 722 28.35 -7.17 24.71
CA CYS A 722 29.32 -7.66 25.69
C CYS A 722 30.43 -6.62 25.97
N GLN A 723 30.88 -5.88 24.95
CA GLN A 723 31.86 -4.81 25.14
C GLN A 723 31.31 -3.63 25.96
N LEU A 724 30.05 -3.27 25.78
CA LEU A 724 29.37 -2.29 26.63
C LEU A 724 29.39 -2.72 28.11
N PHE A 725 29.06 -4.00 28.40
CA PHE A 725 29.10 -4.52 29.77
C PHE A 725 30.51 -4.72 30.34
N ASN A 726 31.50 -4.98 29.49
CA ASN A 726 32.91 -4.97 29.86
C ASN A 726 33.49 -3.55 30.04
N ARG A 727 32.65 -2.51 30.02
CA ARG A 727 33.02 -1.08 30.13
C ARG A 727 33.97 -0.61 29.02
N ASN A 728 33.85 -1.21 27.84
CA ASN A 728 34.65 -0.92 26.66
C ASN A 728 33.76 -0.43 25.50
N VAL A 729 33.03 0.67 25.73
CA VAL A 729 32.02 1.18 24.80
C VAL A 729 32.61 1.53 23.43
N GLU A 730 33.82 2.10 23.39
CA GLU A 730 34.52 2.42 22.13
C GLU A 730 34.83 1.18 21.30
N SER A 731 35.18 0.05 21.93
CA SER A 731 35.32 -1.22 21.22
C SER A 731 33.98 -1.74 20.69
N GLY A 732 32.87 -1.51 21.42
CA GLY A 732 31.52 -1.84 20.95
C GLY A 732 31.10 -1.02 19.73
N VAL A 733 31.37 0.30 19.76
CA VAL A 733 31.17 1.20 18.61
C VAL A 733 31.99 0.74 17.41
N ALA A 734 33.28 0.45 17.59
CA ALA A 734 34.17 0.02 16.51
C ALA A 734 33.69 -1.30 15.86
N VAL A 735 33.22 -2.26 16.65
CA VAL A 735 32.68 -3.53 16.16
C VAL A 735 31.41 -3.31 15.31
N LEU A 736 30.49 -2.46 15.77
CA LEU A 736 29.26 -2.14 15.03
C LEU A 736 29.55 -1.31 13.77
N GLU A 737 30.38 -0.26 13.85
CA GLU A 737 30.80 0.54 12.70
C GLU A 737 31.44 -0.32 11.61
N ALA A 738 32.35 -1.23 11.99
CA ALA A 738 32.98 -2.17 11.06
C ALA A 738 31.94 -3.10 10.40
N GLY A 739 30.96 -3.59 11.17
CA GLY A 739 29.85 -4.38 10.64
C GLY A 739 29.01 -3.61 9.62
N PHE A 740 28.56 -2.40 9.97
CA PHE A 740 27.77 -1.54 9.07
C PHE A 740 28.54 -1.14 7.80
N GLN A 741 29.86 -0.98 7.88
CA GLN A 741 30.69 -0.69 6.70
C GLN A 741 30.87 -1.93 5.81
N ALA A 742 31.09 -3.10 6.41
CA ALA A 742 31.35 -4.33 5.66
C ALA A 742 30.08 -4.86 4.97
N GLN A 743 28.92 -4.74 5.63
CA GLN A 743 27.66 -5.33 5.17
C GLN A 743 26.43 -4.52 5.62
N PRO A 744 26.18 -3.36 5.00
CA PRO A 744 25.08 -2.47 5.36
C PRO A 744 23.73 -3.18 5.45
N TRP A 745 23.37 -3.98 4.44
CA TRP A 745 22.07 -4.62 4.35
C TRP A 745 21.79 -5.64 5.47
N ALA A 746 22.77 -6.49 5.81
CA ALA A 746 22.63 -7.47 6.89
C ALA A 746 22.54 -6.80 8.28
N MET A 747 23.12 -5.60 8.42
CA MET A 747 23.18 -4.85 9.67
C MET A 747 21.99 -3.90 9.90
N LEU A 748 21.18 -3.62 8.87
CA LEU A 748 19.99 -2.76 8.95
C LEU A 748 18.80 -3.44 9.67
N LYS A 749 19.05 -3.98 10.87
CA LYS A 749 18.05 -4.54 11.78
C LYS A 749 17.85 -3.57 12.94
N ALA A 750 16.59 -3.31 13.33
CA ALA A 750 16.26 -2.36 14.40
C ALA A 750 17.09 -2.53 15.69
N PRO A 751 17.38 -3.75 16.21
CA PRO A 751 18.21 -3.94 17.40
C PRO A 751 19.67 -3.50 17.23
N LEU A 752 20.24 -3.65 16.03
CA LEU A 752 21.63 -3.30 15.72
C LEU A 752 21.77 -1.78 15.55
N VAL A 753 20.84 -1.18 14.80
CA VAL A 753 20.73 0.27 14.59
C VAL A 753 20.54 0.99 15.93
N SER A 754 19.60 0.52 16.75
CA SER A 754 19.34 1.08 18.08
C SER A 754 20.55 0.96 19.01
N SER A 755 21.32 -0.13 18.92
CA SER A 755 22.48 -0.33 19.79
C SER A 755 23.68 0.53 19.40
N LEU A 756 23.92 0.76 18.11
CA LEU A 756 24.94 1.71 17.69
C LEU A 756 24.53 3.15 18.04
N ALA A 757 23.26 3.51 17.84
CA ALA A 757 22.73 4.80 18.25
C ALA A 757 22.91 5.04 19.77
N LEU A 758 22.57 4.04 20.60
CA LEU A 758 22.78 4.09 22.05
C LEU A 758 24.28 4.22 22.40
N MET A 759 25.15 3.44 21.76
CA MET A 759 26.58 3.51 22.04
C MET A 759 27.20 4.84 21.60
N TYR A 760 26.68 5.50 20.56
CA TYR A 760 27.07 6.87 20.24
C TYR A 760 26.62 7.87 21.30
N ASP A 761 25.41 7.75 21.84
CA ASP A 761 24.96 8.60 22.96
C ASP A 761 25.88 8.43 24.19
N LEU A 762 26.36 7.20 24.43
CA LEU A 762 27.21 6.87 25.58
C LEU A 762 28.69 7.24 25.40
N ALA A 763 29.27 6.96 24.24
CA ALA A 763 30.70 7.17 23.99
C ALA A 763 31.00 8.55 23.38
N ARG A 764 30.05 9.11 22.62
CA ARG A 764 30.28 10.29 21.77
C ARG A 764 29.08 11.26 21.69
N PRO A 765 28.52 11.72 22.84
CA PRO A 765 27.26 12.49 22.89
C PRO A 765 27.27 13.79 22.06
N ASP A 766 28.41 14.50 21.97
CA ASP A 766 28.52 15.79 21.27
C ASP A 766 29.20 15.70 19.90
N SER A 767 29.39 14.49 19.37
CA SER A 767 30.19 14.28 18.15
C SER A 767 29.42 14.45 16.84
N GLY A 768 28.09 14.56 16.91
CA GLY A 768 27.21 14.47 15.74
C GLY A 768 27.16 13.08 15.08
N ALA A 769 27.75 12.05 15.71
CA ALA A 769 27.91 10.73 15.09
C ALA A 769 26.56 10.01 14.93
N LYS A 770 25.68 10.13 15.92
CA LYS A 770 24.33 9.55 15.86
C LYS A 770 23.47 10.21 14.77
N GLU A 771 23.56 11.52 14.60
CA GLU A 771 22.85 12.27 13.56
C GLU A 771 23.35 11.89 12.17
N ARG A 772 24.68 11.80 11.99
CA ARG A 772 25.28 11.33 10.71
C ARG A 772 24.88 9.90 10.40
N PHE A 773 24.89 9.02 11.40
CA PHE A 773 24.45 7.64 11.24
C PHE A 773 22.96 7.56 10.91
N GLY A 774 22.10 8.34 11.60
CA GLY A 774 20.67 8.41 11.31
C GLY A 774 20.35 8.92 9.90
N ALA A 775 21.06 9.95 9.45
CA ALA A 775 20.94 10.44 8.07
C ALA A 775 21.41 9.40 7.04
N TRP A 776 22.43 8.61 7.37
CA TRP A 776 22.89 7.52 6.52
C TRP A 776 21.85 6.38 6.46
N VAL A 777 21.32 5.94 7.60
CA VAL A 777 20.26 4.93 7.69
C VAL A 777 19.02 5.37 6.93
N ALA A 778 18.54 6.61 7.12
CA ALA A 778 17.35 7.13 6.42
C ALA A 778 17.47 7.14 4.88
N ARG A 779 18.70 7.07 4.34
CA ARG A 779 18.94 7.04 2.90
C ARG A 779 18.91 5.61 2.32
N ILE A 780 19.17 4.60 3.13
CA ILE A 780 19.38 3.21 2.67
C ILE A 780 18.48 2.18 3.38
N ALA A 781 17.73 2.60 4.40
CA ALA A 781 16.87 1.72 5.16
C ALA A 781 15.77 1.15 4.26
N PRO A 782 15.46 -0.15 4.40
CA PRO A 782 14.25 -0.71 3.80
C PRO A 782 13.00 -0.14 4.49
N ASP A 783 11.88 -0.12 3.77
CA ASP A 783 10.62 0.49 4.22
C ASP A 783 10.03 -0.15 5.49
N ASP A 784 10.46 -1.37 5.84
CA ASP A 784 10.05 -2.10 7.04
C ASP A 784 10.88 -1.77 8.30
N LEU A 785 11.95 -0.97 8.18
CA LEU A 785 12.76 -0.54 9.32
C LEU A 785 12.15 0.70 9.99
N ASP A 786 11.51 0.50 11.15
CA ASP A 786 10.99 1.60 11.96
C ASP A 786 12.11 2.51 12.48
N MET A 787 12.20 3.73 11.95
CA MET A 787 13.17 4.74 12.34
C MET A 787 13.03 5.21 13.79
N SER A 788 11.95 4.85 14.50
CA SER A 788 11.83 5.05 15.95
C SER A 788 12.97 4.39 16.73
N CYS A 789 13.62 3.36 16.17
CA CYS A 789 14.78 2.69 16.77
C CYS A 789 16.01 3.61 16.95
N MET A 790 16.04 4.78 16.29
CA MET A 790 17.07 5.81 16.43
C MET A 790 16.79 6.80 17.58
N SER A 791 15.59 6.78 18.16
CA SER A 791 15.20 7.67 19.27
C SER A 791 15.70 7.11 20.61
N PRO A 792 16.10 7.96 21.58
CA PRO A 792 16.34 7.50 22.93
C PRO A 792 15.03 6.95 23.51
N GLY A 793 14.99 5.65 23.77
CA GLY A 793 13.77 4.91 24.15
C GLY A 793 13.67 4.54 25.61
#